data_AF-A0A5C6FB66-F1
#
_entry.id   AF-A0A5C6FB66-F1
#
_cell.length_a   1.000
_cell.length_b   1.000
_cell.length_c   1.000
_cell.angle_alpha   90.00
_cell.angle_beta   90.00
_cell.angle_gamma   90.00
#
_symmetry.space_group_name_H-M   'P 1'
#
loop_
_entity.id
_entity.type
_entity.pdbx_description
1 polymer ?
#
loop_
_entity_poly.entity_id
_entity_poly.type
_entity_poly.pdbx_seq_one_letter_code
_entity_poly.pdbx_strand_id
1 'polypeptide(L)'
;MPRRLPFHRRKRERKLQVQRLESRQLMAADSFGVTPKDTGEFLLGTVTVTPVFLESNGQIDTESQDWTPEEIDAMIAKVGVGVNWWSDTLDTLDTVHTLDFVIDETYARTPFETPYEPIDLNTSAINDYIGDFVTRLGYGDARSIEEAVQRFNHDQRIKNGTDWAFTIFVADSSDDPDGLFASGGSFSAAFAYAGGLFMVTPSTRPASTITHEMGHIFWARDEYFGGGSWTDQRGYYNTQNLNAADNPTPGFSQDISIMRGGVPLTAAYEAHTSPASTLAMVGWQDSDGDGIFDIFDVPLQLDGVGYFDSESSTYHFTGEASVTPLRNQNSSGTQSDISLAKISELQYQLDDGPWVAAASPNAQSASFDVSFVIESQFTSIQFRAVDTATGVTSETITGNAAVAAVSAASISGVAFYDENGDGSKSDSEISLSLTSVTVSRADGSPLFTGSAVAADFAEGEIDDAETIGIKLAADGLVSDTQVASHTLVDTDRIVFESFDLQRSEWTSRWSSKVALTATFDEPVGEVHVSVVGLDDVNYGRVEAYNAAGDLVARQTTSAIGVNESTIVTLRHATGAIASIRIFGHAGSSVAVDSIDFGVHGNIVTDQSGAFRLADLPNGGYIVELLSFSPIHAFTDPIEISVVGGKSDFISAAAVRTDSPRHNTALAEDANQDGEVTARDALVIINDLTRSGPRTLSAGDLEGFDVDVNNDGTVSALDALLVINAISRNRNSGDGEQFVSQTEMTSQTSMTAETVIVGSERESVDTTRSSWLLTVQQSENLAKATSMFNFDGGVAVVERVVRFPTDTTESTSRPLDLMKLSSSSNDQKNSVTTMANTVSDVSTGLDWGSGDTVAELTTELFIGIDANLPEPFRILLV
;
A
#
# COMPACT_ATOMS: atom_id res chain seq x y z
N MET A 1 38.77 66.19 43.68
CA MET A 1 39.95 65.36 43.32
C MET A 1 39.55 63.89 43.35
N PRO A 2 40.17 62.98 42.58
CA PRO A 2 40.65 63.09 41.20
C PRO A 2 39.99 62.04 40.28
N ARG A 3 40.27 62.07 38.97
CA ARG A 3 39.86 61.06 37.98
C ARG A 3 40.44 59.66 38.31
N ARG A 4 39.67 58.59 38.04
CA ARG A 4 40.19 57.32 37.50
C ARG A 4 39.26 56.78 36.40
N LEU A 5 39.77 56.79 35.17
CA LEU A 5 39.31 55.94 34.06
C LEU A 5 40.07 54.58 34.15
N PRO A 6 39.85 53.60 33.26
CA PRO A 6 38.99 52.46 33.57
C PRO A 6 39.79 51.15 33.72
N PHE A 7 39.18 50.10 34.28
CA PHE A 7 39.68 48.74 34.16
C PHE A 7 38.82 47.92 33.21
N HIS A 8 39.46 47.08 32.39
CA HIS A 8 38.84 46.37 31.27
C HIS A 8 37.73 45.42 31.70
N ARG A 9 36.56 45.55 31.07
CA ARG A 9 35.52 44.51 31.05
C ARG A 9 35.97 43.42 30.07
N ARG A 10 36.55 42.31 30.58
CA ARG A 10 36.72 41.09 29.78
C ARG A 10 35.33 40.67 29.29
N LYS A 11 35.08 40.76 27.97
CA LYS A 11 33.97 40.02 27.35
C LYS A 11 34.25 38.54 27.61
N ARG A 12 33.29 37.83 28.23
CA ARG A 12 33.20 36.39 28.03
C ARG A 12 32.79 36.22 26.58
N GLU A 13 33.66 35.65 25.77
CA GLU A 13 33.28 35.12 24.47
C GLU A 13 32.28 33.99 24.73
N ARG A 14 31.01 34.21 24.36
CA ARG A 14 30.11 33.08 24.14
C ARG A 14 30.66 32.35 22.93
N LYS A 15 31.10 31.10 23.11
CA LYS A 15 31.29 30.19 21.98
C LYS A 15 29.97 30.16 21.21
N LEU A 16 30.02 30.35 19.90
CA LEU A 16 28.91 30.00 19.03
C LEU A 16 28.73 28.48 19.17
N GLN A 17 27.69 28.06 19.88
CA GLN A 17 27.16 26.72 19.68
C GLN A 17 26.45 26.76 18.35
N VAL A 18 26.94 25.97 17.39
CA VAL A 18 26.16 25.61 16.22
C VAL A 18 25.07 24.68 16.76
N GLN A 19 23.91 25.24 17.07
CA GLN A 19 22.70 24.44 17.07
C GLN A 19 22.54 23.95 15.64
N ARG A 20 22.60 22.63 15.46
CA ARG A 20 22.10 21.99 14.25
C ARG A 20 20.65 22.46 14.16
N LEU A 21 20.31 23.20 13.11
CA LEU A 21 18.91 23.50 12.83
C LEU A 21 18.24 22.14 12.69
N GLU A 22 17.28 21.86 13.59
CA GLU A 22 16.41 20.71 13.42
C GLU A 22 15.80 20.84 12.02
N SER A 23 15.96 19.77 11.23
CA SER A 23 15.21 19.60 10.00
C SER A 23 13.75 19.76 10.39
N ARG A 24 13.09 20.82 9.88
CA ARG A 24 11.66 21.02 10.06
C ARG A 24 10.97 19.77 9.50
N GLN A 25 10.51 18.89 10.38
CA GLN A 25 9.52 17.89 10.01
C GLN A 25 8.28 18.68 9.60
N LEU A 26 8.07 18.75 8.29
CA LEU A 26 6.91 19.32 7.66
C LEU A 26 5.79 18.31 7.84
N MET A 27 4.84 18.65 8.72
CA MET A 27 3.82 17.76 9.28
C MET A 27 4.40 16.63 10.13
N ALA A 28 3.56 16.02 10.97
CA ALA A 28 3.78 14.61 11.29
C ALA A 28 3.81 13.87 9.95
N ALA A 29 4.84 13.05 9.71
CA ALA A 29 4.79 12.14 8.57
C ALA A 29 3.69 11.13 8.90
N ASP A 30 2.48 11.35 8.36
CA ASP A 30 1.36 10.45 8.57
C ASP A 30 1.80 9.05 8.14
N SER A 31 1.81 8.14 9.11
CA SER A 31 2.33 6.79 8.91
C SER A 31 1.53 6.06 7.83
N PHE A 32 2.17 5.14 7.12
CA PHE A 32 1.62 4.59 5.88
C PHE A 32 0.22 4.02 6.13
N GLY A 33 -0.75 4.40 5.32
CA GLY A 33 -2.14 3.90 5.41
C GLY A 33 -2.98 4.39 6.59
N VAL A 34 -2.47 5.27 7.47
CA VAL A 34 -3.25 5.86 8.57
C VAL A 34 -4.30 6.83 8.05
N THR A 35 -5.54 6.69 8.53
CA THR A 35 -6.66 7.63 8.28
C THR A 35 -7.05 8.37 9.57
N PRO A 36 -7.87 9.43 9.51
CA PRO A 36 -8.40 10.12 10.69
C PRO A 36 -9.22 9.26 11.67
N LYS A 37 -9.56 8.01 11.30
CA LYS A 37 -10.25 7.06 12.18
C LYS A 37 -9.31 6.10 12.90
N ASP A 38 -8.04 6.06 12.50
CA ASP A 38 -7.06 5.12 13.02
C ASP A 38 -6.26 5.81 14.12
N THR A 39 -6.84 5.84 15.33
CA THR A 39 -6.27 6.53 16.49
C THR A 39 -5.62 5.57 17.50
N GLY A 40 -5.72 4.26 17.30
CA GLY A 40 -5.04 3.24 18.12
C GLY A 40 -5.25 1.83 17.57
N GLU A 41 -4.51 1.46 16.51
CA GLU A 41 -4.63 0.13 15.88
C GLU A 41 -3.72 -0.93 16.53
N PHE A 42 -2.56 -0.54 17.04
CA PHE A 42 -1.64 -1.37 17.83
C PHE A 42 -0.79 -0.51 18.79
N LEU A 43 -0.25 -1.12 19.83
CA LEU A 43 0.37 -0.43 20.97
C LEU A 43 1.90 -0.28 20.81
N LEU A 44 2.35 0.44 19.79
CA LEU A 44 3.77 0.72 19.51
C LEU A 44 3.97 2.12 18.93
N GLY A 45 5.20 2.64 19.02
CA GLY A 45 5.51 4.01 18.59
C GLY A 45 5.10 5.03 19.65
N THR A 46 4.52 6.15 19.24
CA THR A 46 4.19 7.27 20.12
C THR A 46 2.68 7.43 20.32
N VAL A 47 2.23 7.59 21.56
CA VAL A 47 0.81 7.67 21.92
C VAL A 47 0.53 8.96 22.69
N THR A 48 -0.39 9.79 22.20
CA THR A 48 -0.95 10.90 22.99
C THR A 48 -2.04 10.38 23.93
N VAL A 49 -1.96 10.76 25.21
CA VAL A 49 -2.96 10.43 26.23
C VAL A 49 -3.55 11.73 26.76
N THR A 50 -4.85 11.93 26.57
CA THR A 50 -5.53 13.15 27.02
C THR A 50 -6.45 12.86 28.22
N PRO A 51 -5.97 13.03 29.46
CA PRO A 51 -6.83 13.03 30.63
C PRO A 51 -7.75 14.26 30.65
N VAL A 52 -9.06 14.00 30.72
CA VAL A 52 -10.13 14.99 30.88
C VAL A 52 -10.76 14.76 32.24
N PHE A 53 -10.54 15.67 33.18
CA PHE A 53 -11.15 15.60 34.51
C PHE A 53 -12.48 16.33 34.45
N LEU A 54 -13.55 15.66 34.86
CA LEU A 54 -14.90 16.21 34.86
C LEU A 54 -15.17 16.85 36.22
N GLU A 55 -15.70 18.07 36.21
CA GLU A 55 -16.02 18.83 37.41
C GLU A 55 -17.50 19.22 37.41
N SER A 56 -18.21 18.94 38.49
CA SER A 56 -19.61 19.33 38.65
C SER A 56 -19.69 20.84 38.93
N ASN A 57 -20.72 21.52 38.45
CA ASN A 57 -20.97 22.92 38.80
C ASN A 57 -22.32 23.16 39.50
N GLY A 58 -22.95 22.08 39.98
CA GLY A 58 -24.19 22.12 40.74
C GLY A 58 -25.44 22.60 39.96
N GLN A 59 -25.38 22.71 38.63
CA GLN A 59 -26.47 23.29 37.84
C GLN A 59 -27.65 22.33 37.59
N ILE A 60 -27.40 21.03 37.38
CA ILE A 60 -28.44 20.00 37.21
C ILE A 60 -28.39 19.04 38.39
N ASP A 61 -27.27 18.36 38.58
CA ASP A 61 -27.04 17.51 39.75
C ASP A 61 -26.44 18.34 40.89
N THR A 62 -26.37 17.75 42.08
CA THR A 62 -25.71 18.42 43.22
C THR A 62 -24.22 18.09 43.17
N GLU A 63 -23.39 19.12 43.18
CA GLU A 63 -21.94 19.07 43.43
C GLU A 63 -21.70 18.24 44.71
N SER A 64 -21.17 17.03 44.52
CA SER A 64 -20.95 16.03 45.59
C SER A 64 -19.49 15.59 45.69
N GLN A 65 -18.71 15.80 44.63
CA GLN A 65 -17.25 15.72 44.57
C GLN A 65 -16.69 17.07 44.10
N ASP A 66 -15.45 17.40 44.44
CA ASP A 66 -14.77 18.67 44.07
C ASP A 66 -13.27 18.38 43.86
N TRP A 67 -12.68 18.69 42.70
CA TRP A 67 -11.25 18.44 42.49
C TRP A 67 -10.34 19.40 43.27
N THR A 68 -9.55 18.88 44.22
CA THR A 68 -8.44 19.66 44.79
C THR A 68 -7.18 19.62 43.90
N PRO A 69 -6.29 20.64 43.95
CA PRO A 69 -5.02 20.62 43.22
C PRO A 69 -4.15 19.40 43.55
N GLU A 70 -4.18 18.94 44.79
CA GLU A 70 -3.46 17.75 45.26
C GLU A 70 -4.01 16.45 44.64
N GLU A 71 -5.34 16.33 44.48
CA GLU A 71 -5.96 15.19 43.78
C GLU A 71 -5.71 15.23 42.27
N ILE A 72 -5.72 16.41 41.66
CA ILE A 72 -5.38 16.60 40.25
C ILE A 72 -3.95 16.08 39.98
N ASP A 73 -2.96 16.54 40.74
CA ASP A 73 -1.57 16.10 40.57
C ASP A 73 -1.41 14.60 40.89
N ALA A 74 -2.13 14.06 41.89
CA ALA A 74 -2.10 12.64 42.22
C ALA A 74 -2.73 11.77 41.11
N MET A 75 -3.82 12.21 40.49
CA MET A 75 -4.49 11.49 39.41
C MET A 75 -3.71 11.58 38.09
N ILE A 76 -3.12 12.72 37.76
CA ILE A 76 -2.19 12.85 36.62
C ILE A 76 -1.00 11.88 36.79
N ALA A 77 -0.38 11.85 37.97
CA ALA A 77 0.70 10.91 38.26
C ALA A 77 0.24 9.45 38.14
N LYS A 78 -1.00 9.13 38.56
CA LYS A 78 -1.60 7.80 38.43
C LYS A 78 -1.85 7.41 36.97
N VAL A 79 -2.33 8.32 36.13
CA VAL A 79 -2.44 8.12 34.67
C VAL A 79 -1.07 7.77 34.11
N GLY A 80 -0.04 8.56 34.44
CA GLY A 80 1.34 8.27 34.03
C GLY A 80 1.82 6.87 34.44
N VAL A 81 1.62 6.47 35.70
CA VAL A 81 1.99 5.12 36.17
C VAL A 81 1.16 4.01 35.51
N GLY A 82 -0.11 4.28 35.18
CA GLY A 82 -1.00 3.32 34.53
C GLY A 82 -0.63 3.03 33.06
N VAL A 83 -0.31 4.07 32.28
CA VAL A 83 0.04 3.91 30.85
C VAL A 83 1.49 3.44 30.67
N ASN A 84 2.44 3.97 31.45
CA ASN A 84 3.85 3.59 31.33
C ASN A 84 4.12 2.13 31.71
N TRP A 85 3.23 1.45 32.43
CA TRP A 85 3.35 0.00 32.66
C TRP A 85 3.50 -0.79 31.35
N TRP A 86 2.87 -0.35 30.25
CA TRP A 86 3.04 -0.97 28.94
C TRP A 86 4.44 -0.72 28.36
N SER A 87 4.97 0.51 28.47
CA SER A 87 6.35 0.82 28.06
C SER A 87 7.36 0.00 28.91
N ASP A 88 7.21 0.02 30.24
CA ASP A 88 8.02 -0.77 31.18
C ASP A 88 7.95 -2.28 30.88
N THR A 89 6.80 -2.79 30.41
CA THR A 89 6.62 -4.20 30.04
C THR A 89 7.31 -4.52 28.72
N LEU A 90 7.21 -3.64 27.72
CA LEU A 90 7.92 -3.77 26.44
C LEU A 90 9.44 -3.83 26.65
N ASP A 91 9.97 -2.98 27.53
CA ASP A 91 11.38 -2.95 27.95
C ASP A 91 11.87 -4.26 28.62
N THR A 92 10.96 -5.17 29.02
CA THR A 92 11.34 -6.51 29.52
C THR A 92 11.48 -7.57 28.43
N LEU A 93 11.01 -7.27 27.21
CA LEU A 93 11.08 -8.16 26.05
C LEU A 93 12.38 -7.93 25.28
N ASP A 94 12.87 -8.98 24.60
CA ASP A 94 14.07 -8.89 23.76
C ASP A 94 13.66 -8.38 22.37
N THR A 95 13.40 -7.07 22.26
CA THR A 95 12.83 -6.46 21.05
C THR A 95 13.50 -5.13 20.68
N VAL A 96 13.46 -4.78 19.40
CA VAL A 96 13.95 -3.51 18.84
C VAL A 96 12.95 -2.35 18.97
N HIS A 97 11.70 -2.65 19.33
CA HIS A 97 10.58 -1.71 19.28
C HIS A 97 10.48 -0.81 20.51
N THR A 98 9.91 0.39 20.34
CA THR A 98 9.72 1.37 21.42
C THR A 98 8.25 1.77 21.59
N LEU A 99 7.90 2.24 22.78
CA LEU A 99 6.58 2.75 23.13
C LEU A 99 6.71 3.96 24.08
N ASP A 100 6.32 5.13 23.60
CA ASP A 100 6.43 6.41 24.31
C ASP A 100 5.08 7.11 24.48
N PHE A 101 4.87 7.78 25.61
CA PHE A 101 3.61 8.50 25.91
C PHE A 101 3.79 10.01 26.03
N VAL A 102 2.90 10.75 25.37
CA VAL A 102 2.75 12.21 25.54
C VAL A 102 1.43 12.47 26.29
N ILE A 103 1.52 12.86 27.56
CA ILE A 103 0.33 13.15 28.37
C ILE A 103 -0.06 14.62 28.18
N ASP A 104 -1.21 14.87 27.55
CA ASP A 104 -1.77 16.22 27.41
C ASP A 104 -2.62 16.58 28.63
N GLU A 105 -1.98 17.18 29.61
CA GLU A 105 -2.59 17.56 30.89
C GLU A 105 -3.56 18.76 30.79
N THR A 106 -3.85 19.30 29.60
CA THR A 106 -4.66 20.53 29.41
C THR A 106 -6.01 20.47 30.13
N TYR A 107 -6.77 19.38 29.93
CA TYR A 107 -8.11 19.18 30.49
C TYR A 107 -8.12 18.47 31.86
N ALA A 108 -6.93 18.14 32.38
CA ALA A 108 -6.76 17.65 33.76
C ALA A 108 -6.41 18.81 34.70
N ARG A 109 -5.53 19.73 34.27
CA ARG A 109 -5.13 20.93 35.04
C ARG A 109 -6.15 22.06 35.00
N THR A 110 -7.04 22.03 34.01
CA THR A 110 -8.26 22.84 33.99
C THR A 110 -9.43 21.87 33.79
N PRO A 111 -9.99 21.30 34.88
CA PRO A 111 -11.13 20.39 34.79
C PRO A 111 -12.28 20.99 34.00
N PHE A 112 -13.01 20.14 33.29
CA PHE A 112 -14.13 20.54 32.46
C PHE A 112 -15.41 20.67 33.29
N GLU A 113 -15.85 21.92 33.51
CA GLU A 113 -17.12 22.23 34.19
C GLU A 113 -18.34 21.70 33.41
N THR A 114 -19.00 20.70 33.95
CA THR A 114 -20.23 20.08 33.44
C THR A 114 -21.41 20.30 34.41
N PRO A 115 -22.67 20.36 33.93
CA PRO A 115 -23.85 20.50 34.81
C PRO A 115 -24.16 19.29 35.71
N TYR A 116 -23.48 18.17 35.48
CA TYR A 116 -23.78 16.84 36.01
C TYR A 116 -22.73 16.39 37.02
N GLU A 117 -23.10 15.49 37.92
CA GLU A 117 -22.19 14.87 38.89
C GLU A 117 -21.89 13.44 38.44
N PRO A 118 -20.77 13.17 37.72
CA PRO A 118 -20.67 11.97 36.90
C PRO A 118 -20.65 10.66 37.69
N ILE A 119 -20.20 10.67 38.96
CA ILE A 119 -20.13 9.48 39.82
C ILE A 119 -21.52 9.10 40.39
N ASP A 120 -22.33 10.10 40.74
CA ASP A 120 -23.73 9.93 41.21
C ASP A 120 -24.68 9.46 40.09
N LEU A 121 -24.21 9.46 38.84
CA LEU A 121 -24.94 8.97 37.68
C LEU A 121 -24.54 7.54 37.31
N ASN A 122 -25.50 6.80 36.75
CA ASN A 122 -25.20 5.51 36.15
C ASN A 122 -24.60 5.69 34.75
N THR A 123 -23.81 4.71 34.31
CA THR A 123 -23.05 4.76 33.05
C THR A 123 -23.87 4.84 31.76
N SER A 124 -25.21 4.86 31.81
CA SER A 124 -26.06 5.23 30.67
C SER A 124 -26.05 6.75 30.37
N ALA A 125 -25.67 7.57 31.34
CA ALA A 125 -25.64 9.05 31.25
C ALA A 125 -24.34 9.61 30.65
N ILE A 126 -23.41 8.76 30.20
CA ILE A 126 -22.11 9.19 29.63
C ILE A 126 -22.27 10.18 28.46
N ASN A 127 -23.37 10.06 27.70
CA ASN A 127 -23.68 10.94 26.58
C ASN A 127 -23.96 12.39 27.02
N ASP A 128 -24.38 12.61 28.27
CA ASP A 128 -24.77 13.93 28.75
C ASP A 128 -23.53 14.80 29.02
N TYR A 129 -22.53 14.27 29.75
CA TYR A 129 -21.30 15.02 30.08
C TYR A 129 -20.17 14.87 29.05
N ILE A 130 -19.96 13.70 28.45
CA ILE A 130 -18.99 13.54 27.34
C ILE A 130 -19.50 14.25 26.09
N GLY A 131 -20.81 14.18 25.82
CA GLY A 131 -21.45 14.89 24.71
C GLY A 131 -21.33 16.42 24.84
N ASP A 132 -21.51 16.97 26.05
CA ASP A 132 -21.29 18.39 26.33
C ASP A 132 -19.82 18.79 26.12
N PHE A 133 -18.86 17.98 26.61
CA PHE A 133 -17.42 18.20 26.36
C PHE A 133 -17.09 18.31 24.86
N VAL A 134 -17.40 17.29 24.07
CA VAL A 134 -17.08 17.31 22.62
C VAL A 134 -17.87 18.37 21.85
N THR A 135 -19.10 18.68 22.27
CA THR A 135 -19.92 19.74 21.66
C THR A 135 -19.32 21.12 21.91
N ARG A 136 -18.87 21.43 23.13
CA ARG A 136 -18.22 22.71 23.45
C ARG A 136 -16.86 22.87 22.76
N LEU A 137 -16.19 21.77 22.41
CA LEU A 137 -14.97 21.78 21.59
C LEU A 137 -15.22 21.87 20.07
N GLY A 138 -16.48 21.78 19.62
CA GLY A 138 -16.86 22.00 18.22
C GLY A 138 -17.21 20.75 17.42
N TYR A 139 -17.18 19.55 18.02
CA TYR A 139 -17.49 18.27 17.36
C TYR A 139 -18.97 17.85 17.49
N GLY A 140 -19.86 18.80 17.82
CA GLY A 140 -21.29 18.55 18.03
C GLY A 140 -22.10 18.22 16.76
N ASP A 141 -21.46 18.23 15.58
CA ASP A 141 -22.02 17.75 14.31
C ASP A 141 -21.88 16.22 14.13
N ALA A 142 -21.02 15.58 14.91
CA ALA A 142 -20.79 14.14 14.84
C ALA A 142 -22.04 13.33 15.22
N ARG A 143 -22.24 12.20 14.53
CA ARG A 143 -23.43 11.34 14.71
C ARG A 143 -23.48 10.54 16.02
N SER A 144 -22.38 10.48 16.78
CA SER A 144 -22.30 9.83 18.10
C SER A 144 -21.08 10.33 18.88
N ILE A 145 -21.04 10.10 20.20
CA ILE A 145 -19.90 10.51 21.03
C ILE A 145 -18.60 9.80 20.64
N GLU A 146 -18.67 8.55 20.17
CA GLU A 146 -17.49 7.81 19.72
C GLU A 146 -16.85 8.47 18.50
N GLU A 147 -17.65 8.93 17.52
CA GLU A 147 -17.13 9.66 16.36
C GLU A 147 -16.61 11.04 16.76
N ALA A 148 -17.26 11.73 17.69
CA ALA A 148 -16.81 13.03 18.18
C ALA A 148 -15.45 12.92 18.90
N VAL A 149 -15.29 11.94 19.80
CA VAL A 149 -14.03 11.68 20.50
C VAL A 149 -12.95 11.14 19.55
N GLN A 150 -13.30 10.34 18.53
CA GLN A 150 -12.37 9.90 17.50
C GLN A 150 -11.77 11.09 16.74
N ARG A 151 -12.60 12.06 16.31
CA ARG A 151 -12.15 13.31 15.66
C ARG A 151 -11.24 14.12 16.60
N PHE A 152 -11.65 14.29 17.86
CA PHE A 152 -10.85 14.98 18.87
C PHE A 152 -9.49 14.31 19.11
N ASN A 153 -9.45 12.98 19.22
CA ASN A 153 -8.21 12.22 19.37
C ASN A 153 -7.31 12.36 18.14
N HIS A 154 -7.86 12.31 16.93
CA HIS A 154 -7.09 12.59 15.71
C HIS A 154 -6.46 13.99 15.75
N ASP A 155 -7.20 15.01 16.18
CA ASP A 155 -6.65 16.35 16.36
C ASP A 155 -5.56 16.39 17.47
N GLN A 156 -5.69 15.60 18.54
CA GLN A 156 -4.64 15.47 19.56
C GLN A 156 -3.39 14.74 19.03
N ARG A 157 -3.55 13.71 18.17
CA ARG A 157 -2.46 13.04 17.46
C ARG A 157 -1.67 14.04 16.64
N ILE A 158 -2.36 14.80 15.78
CA ILE A 158 -1.74 15.80 14.89
C ILE A 158 -1.10 16.94 15.68
N LYS A 159 -1.76 17.44 16.74
CA LYS A 159 -1.25 18.50 17.62
C LYS A 159 0.09 18.14 18.28
N ASN A 160 0.23 16.90 18.76
CA ASN A 160 1.40 16.45 19.51
C ASN A 160 2.43 15.71 18.64
N GLY A 161 2.11 15.42 17.37
CA GLY A 161 2.99 14.75 16.43
C GLY A 161 3.21 13.27 16.73
N THR A 162 2.19 12.59 17.27
CA THR A 162 2.27 11.16 17.65
C THR A 162 1.68 10.23 16.58
N ASP A 163 1.90 8.92 16.73
CA ASP A 163 1.32 7.87 15.89
C ASP A 163 -0.14 7.56 16.28
N TRP A 164 -0.43 7.63 17.58
CA TRP A 164 -1.74 7.29 18.15
C TRP A 164 -2.24 8.36 19.13
N ALA A 165 -3.52 8.32 19.49
CA ALA A 165 -4.09 9.17 20.52
C ALA A 165 -5.37 8.56 21.13
N PHE A 166 -5.55 8.68 22.45
CA PHE A 166 -6.81 8.35 23.12
C PHE A 166 -7.11 9.26 24.31
N THR A 167 -8.38 9.30 24.72
CA THR A 167 -8.87 10.13 25.82
C THR A 167 -9.19 9.31 27.07
N ILE A 168 -8.92 9.86 28.26
CA ILE A 168 -9.29 9.28 29.55
C ILE A 168 -10.25 10.25 30.23
N PHE A 169 -11.53 9.91 30.32
CA PHE A 169 -12.49 10.68 31.12
C PHE A 169 -12.43 10.21 32.57
N VAL A 170 -12.19 11.14 33.49
CA VAL A 170 -12.12 10.86 34.92
C VAL A 170 -13.28 11.57 35.61
N ALA A 171 -14.15 10.77 36.24
CA ALA A 171 -15.11 11.25 37.22
C ALA A 171 -14.39 11.33 38.57
N ASP A 172 -14.55 12.41 39.34
CA ASP A 172 -14.09 12.36 40.72
C ASP A 172 -14.95 11.38 41.55
N SER A 173 -14.35 10.86 42.60
CA SER A 173 -14.90 9.85 43.51
C SER A 173 -14.13 9.85 44.84
N SER A 174 -13.37 10.93 45.09
CA SER A 174 -12.47 11.12 46.23
C SER A 174 -13.16 10.96 47.58
N ASP A 175 -14.39 11.47 47.68
CA ASP A 175 -15.29 11.40 48.84
C ASP A 175 -16.47 10.43 48.64
N ASP A 176 -16.52 9.69 47.51
CA ASP A 176 -17.57 8.69 47.26
C ASP A 176 -17.41 7.44 48.17
N PRO A 177 -18.50 6.89 48.76
CA PRO A 177 -18.41 5.80 49.72
C PRO A 177 -17.92 4.43 49.19
N ASP A 178 -18.04 4.13 47.90
CA ASP A 178 -17.60 2.84 47.33
C ASP A 178 -16.73 2.92 46.05
N GLY A 179 -16.58 4.12 45.47
CA GLY A 179 -15.75 4.41 44.31
C GLY A 179 -16.34 3.87 43.00
N LEU A 180 -17.67 3.76 42.91
CA LEU A 180 -18.41 3.19 41.78
C LEU A 180 -19.44 4.18 41.23
N PHE A 181 -19.78 4.01 39.96
CA PHE A 181 -20.91 4.70 39.35
C PHE A 181 -22.23 4.18 39.92
N ALA A 182 -23.24 5.07 40.02
CA ALA A 182 -24.55 4.69 40.53
C ALA A 182 -25.16 3.48 39.79
N SER A 183 -25.86 2.63 40.54
CA SER A 183 -26.35 1.34 40.03
C SER A 183 -27.38 1.47 38.89
N GLY A 184 -27.36 0.51 37.97
CA GLY A 184 -28.36 0.37 36.90
C GLY A 184 -27.85 0.66 35.48
N GLY A 185 -26.59 1.09 35.34
CA GLY A 185 -25.90 1.19 34.05
C GLY A 185 -25.31 -0.14 33.57
N SER A 186 -24.71 -0.13 32.38
CA SER A 186 -24.04 -1.30 31.80
C SER A 186 -22.75 -1.70 32.53
N PHE A 187 -22.11 -0.72 33.17
CA PHE A 187 -20.88 -0.87 33.95
C PHE A 187 -21.03 -0.15 35.30
N SER A 188 -20.39 -0.67 36.35
CA SER A 188 -20.36 -0.06 37.68
C SER A 188 -19.04 0.65 38.01
N ALA A 189 -17.98 0.43 37.25
CA ALA A 189 -16.65 0.99 37.49
C ALA A 189 -16.06 1.53 36.18
N ALA A 190 -14.76 1.38 35.97
CA ALA A 190 -14.12 1.73 34.71
C ALA A 190 -14.58 0.83 33.55
N PHE A 191 -14.44 1.34 32.33
CA PHE A 191 -14.68 0.65 31.06
C PHE A 191 -14.02 1.44 29.90
N ALA A 192 -13.80 0.77 28.78
CA ALA A 192 -13.17 1.34 27.59
C ALA A 192 -13.91 1.05 26.28
N TYR A 193 -13.79 1.98 25.34
CA TYR A 193 -14.15 1.84 23.94
C TYR A 193 -12.87 1.62 23.12
N ALA A 194 -12.80 0.49 22.43
CA ALA A 194 -11.61 0.04 21.70
C ALA A 194 -11.33 0.83 20.40
N GLY A 195 -10.09 0.75 19.91
CA GLY A 195 -9.65 1.37 18.65
C GLY A 195 -9.21 2.82 18.82
N GLY A 196 -8.44 3.12 19.86
CA GLY A 196 -7.98 4.49 20.12
C GLY A 196 -9.08 5.49 20.44
N LEU A 197 -10.21 5.05 21.00
CA LEU A 197 -11.32 5.95 21.39
C LEU A 197 -11.08 6.50 22.81
N PHE A 198 -11.77 5.98 23.82
CA PHE A 198 -11.65 6.50 25.17
C PHE A 198 -11.99 5.46 26.22
N MET A 199 -11.51 5.72 27.43
CA MET A 199 -11.95 5.01 28.63
C MET A 199 -12.48 5.99 29.67
N VAL A 200 -13.36 5.49 30.53
CA VAL A 200 -13.96 6.23 31.63
C VAL A 200 -13.54 5.55 32.92
N THR A 201 -13.13 6.29 33.95
CA THR A 201 -12.71 5.71 35.23
C THR A 201 -12.99 6.64 36.41
N PRO A 202 -13.51 6.14 37.55
CA PRO A 202 -13.54 6.89 38.81
C PRO A 202 -12.12 7.20 39.32
N SER A 203 -11.92 8.40 39.87
CA SER A 203 -10.62 8.88 40.35
C SER A 203 -9.97 7.99 41.40
N THR A 204 -10.72 7.25 42.22
CA THR A 204 -10.20 6.39 43.30
C THR A 204 -9.66 5.04 42.82
N ARG A 205 -9.90 4.64 41.57
CA ARG A 205 -9.41 3.37 41.02
C ARG A 205 -7.87 3.29 41.04
N PRO A 206 -7.27 2.09 41.15
CA PRO A 206 -5.81 1.92 41.12
C PRO A 206 -5.25 2.10 39.70
N ALA A 207 -3.95 2.40 39.59
CA ALA A 207 -3.26 2.55 38.29
C ALA A 207 -3.38 1.29 37.41
N SER A 208 -3.43 0.09 38.00
CA SER A 208 -3.64 -1.16 37.27
C SER A 208 -4.98 -1.26 36.55
N THR A 209 -5.99 -0.47 36.94
CA THR A 209 -7.25 -0.33 36.17
C THR A 209 -6.99 0.47 34.89
N ILE A 210 -6.26 1.58 34.96
CA ILE A 210 -5.86 2.38 33.78
C ILE A 210 -5.09 1.50 32.79
N THR A 211 -4.18 0.66 33.28
CA THR A 211 -3.42 -0.30 32.45
C THR A 211 -4.32 -1.35 31.76
N HIS A 212 -5.29 -1.91 32.49
CA HIS A 212 -6.28 -2.87 31.98
C HIS A 212 -7.18 -2.27 30.90
N GLU A 213 -7.82 -1.12 31.19
CA GLU A 213 -8.68 -0.42 30.24
C GLU A 213 -7.91 -0.01 28.97
N MET A 214 -6.64 0.38 29.13
CA MET A 214 -5.77 0.70 28.00
C MET A 214 -5.48 -0.52 27.10
N GLY A 215 -5.48 -1.75 27.64
CA GLY A 215 -5.45 -2.96 26.83
C GLY A 215 -6.62 -3.01 25.84
N HIS A 216 -7.83 -2.65 26.28
CA HIS A 216 -9.00 -2.54 25.39
C HIS A 216 -8.89 -1.41 24.36
N ILE A 217 -8.28 -0.27 24.71
CA ILE A 217 -8.02 0.83 23.75
C ILE A 217 -7.28 0.28 22.52
N PHE A 218 -6.35 -0.65 22.72
CA PHE A 218 -5.62 -1.40 21.69
C PHE A 218 -6.14 -2.82 21.50
N TRP A 219 -7.48 -2.98 21.49
CA TRP A 219 -8.24 -4.16 21.09
C TRP A 219 -8.21 -5.41 21.98
N ALA A 220 -7.39 -5.47 23.04
CA ALA A 220 -7.34 -6.64 23.90
C ALA A 220 -8.72 -7.00 24.48
N ARG A 221 -8.98 -8.29 24.68
CA ARG A 221 -10.24 -8.79 25.23
C ARG A 221 -10.12 -9.14 26.70
N ASP A 222 -11.23 -8.99 27.40
CA ASP A 222 -11.39 -9.50 28.75
C ASP A 222 -11.25 -11.01 28.80
N GLU A 223 -10.62 -11.50 29.85
CA GLU A 223 -10.35 -12.91 30.05
C GLU A 223 -11.15 -13.50 31.22
N TYR A 224 -11.84 -12.69 32.02
CA TYR A 224 -12.71 -13.17 33.10
C TYR A 224 -14.11 -13.56 32.58
N PHE A 225 -14.81 -14.42 33.34
CA PHE A 225 -16.13 -14.93 32.96
C PHE A 225 -17.13 -13.80 32.71
N GLY A 226 -17.77 -13.79 31.54
CA GLY A 226 -18.77 -12.78 31.19
C GLY A 226 -18.24 -11.44 30.70
N GLY A 227 -16.91 -11.25 30.62
CA GLY A 227 -16.28 -10.14 29.91
C GLY A 227 -16.08 -10.49 28.43
N GLY A 228 -15.05 -11.27 28.12
CA GLY A 228 -14.78 -11.84 26.79
C GLY A 228 -14.93 -13.37 26.75
N SER A 229 -15.04 -13.91 25.54
CA SER A 229 -15.15 -15.37 25.28
C SER A 229 -13.90 -15.93 24.60
N TRP A 230 -13.65 -17.22 24.77
CA TRP A 230 -12.62 -17.98 24.03
C TRP A 230 -12.80 -17.91 22.50
N THR A 231 -14.03 -17.72 22.02
CA THR A 231 -14.31 -17.54 20.59
C THR A 231 -14.11 -16.12 20.08
N ASP A 232 -13.85 -15.15 20.96
CA ASP A 232 -13.59 -13.78 20.54
C ASP A 232 -12.22 -13.68 19.86
N GLN A 233 -12.17 -12.88 18.80
CA GLN A 233 -10.95 -12.54 18.07
C GLN A 233 -10.85 -11.01 17.95
N ARG A 234 -9.64 -10.45 18.09
CA ARG A 234 -9.37 -9.01 18.07
C ARG A 234 -7.91 -8.69 17.75
N GLY A 235 -7.63 -7.41 17.51
CA GLY A 235 -6.28 -6.92 17.26
C GLY A 235 -5.87 -7.08 15.80
N TYR A 236 -4.71 -6.51 15.45
CA TYR A 236 -4.25 -6.40 14.06
C TYR A 236 -4.18 -7.76 13.33
N TYR A 237 -3.77 -8.82 14.05
CA TYR A 237 -3.69 -10.21 13.53
C TYR A 237 -5.00 -11.00 13.64
N ASN A 238 -6.09 -10.39 14.14
CA ASN A 238 -7.33 -11.07 14.52
C ASN A 238 -7.11 -12.23 15.52
N THR A 239 -6.22 -12.02 16.48
CA THR A 239 -5.81 -13.00 17.50
C THR A 239 -6.99 -13.47 18.35
N GLN A 240 -7.08 -14.78 18.57
CA GLN A 240 -8.09 -15.40 19.43
C GLN A 240 -7.79 -15.22 20.92
N ASN A 241 -8.83 -15.05 21.75
CA ASN A 241 -8.73 -14.89 23.20
C ASN A 241 -8.39 -16.20 23.93
N LEU A 242 -7.16 -16.69 23.78
CA LEU A 242 -6.78 -18.02 24.27
C LEU A 242 -6.78 -18.13 25.80
N ASN A 243 -6.60 -17.03 26.55
CA ASN A 243 -6.62 -17.04 28.01
C ASN A 243 -8.02 -16.83 28.62
N ALA A 244 -9.10 -16.83 27.84
CA ALA A 244 -10.46 -16.64 28.34
C ALA A 244 -10.91 -17.71 29.36
N ALA A 245 -11.72 -17.30 30.35
CA ALA A 245 -12.19 -18.17 31.43
C ALA A 245 -13.14 -19.30 30.98
N ASP A 246 -13.75 -19.20 29.80
CA ASP A 246 -14.63 -20.19 29.19
C ASP A 246 -13.94 -21.10 28.16
N ASN A 247 -12.61 -21.02 28.04
CA ASN A 247 -11.79 -21.88 27.18
C ASN A 247 -12.13 -23.37 27.39
N PRO A 248 -12.63 -24.08 26.35
CA PRO A 248 -13.12 -25.45 26.45
C PRO A 248 -12.00 -26.51 26.48
N THR A 249 -10.73 -26.10 26.37
CA THR A 249 -9.58 -27.00 26.30
C THR A 249 -9.46 -27.85 27.58
N PRO A 250 -9.54 -29.19 27.50
CA PRO A 250 -9.56 -30.04 28.69
C PRO A 250 -8.31 -29.89 29.57
N GLY A 251 -8.50 -29.45 30.81
CA GLY A 251 -7.41 -29.23 31.77
C GLY A 251 -6.71 -27.87 31.66
N PHE A 252 -7.24 -26.95 30.85
CA PHE A 252 -6.78 -25.57 30.80
C PHE A 252 -6.89 -24.88 32.18
N SER A 253 -5.92 -24.01 32.45
CA SER A 253 -5.89 -23.09 33.58
C SER A 253 -5.42 -21.75 33.04
N GLN A 254 -6.13 -20.68 33.36
CA GLN A 254 -5.75 -19.34 32.93
C GLN A 254 -4.44 -18.89 33.58
N ASP A 255 -3.55 -18.33 32.78
CA ASP A 255 -2.35 -17.62 33.23
C ASP A 255 -2.71 -16.30 33.91
N ILE A 256 -1.76 -15.68 34.63
CA ILE A 256 -1.93 -14.30 35.09
C ILE A 256 -1.88 -13.35 33.87
N SER A 257 -2.73 -12.33 33.88
CA SER A 257 -2.89 -11.38 32.78
C SER A 257 -3.43 -10.07 33.30
N ILE A 258 -3.03 -8.96 32.67
CA ILE A 258 -3.62 -7.66 32.96
C ILE A 258 -5.12 -7.64 32.58
N MET A 259 -5.56 -8.47 31.62
CA MET A 259 -6.96 -8.55 31.15
C MET A 259 -7.87 -9.49 31.97
N ARG A 260 -7.41 -9.96 33.13
CA ARG A 260 -8.25 -10.71 34.09
C ARG A 260 -8.86 -9.79 35.15
N GLY A 261 -9.74 -10.33 35.98
CA GLY A 261 -10.28 -9.61 37.15
C GLY A 261 -9.60 -10.01 38.45
N GLY A 262 -9.43 -9.06 39.38
CA GLY A 262 -9.03 -9.32 40.76
C GLY A 262 -7.56 -9.74 40.93
N VAL A 263 -7.29 -10.72 41.81
CA VAL A 263 -5.92 -11.11 42.21
C VAL A 263 -5.00 -11.47 41.02
N PRO A 264 -5.44 -12.20 39.98
CA PRO A 264 -4.61 -12.43 38.78
C PRO A 264 -4.17 -11.17 38.05
N LEU A 265 -5.00 -10.12 38.00
CA LEU A 265 -4.63 -8.81 37.42
C LEU A 265 -3.57 -8.14 38.28
N THR A 266 -3.76 -8.10 39.60
CA THR A 266 -2.76 -7.50 40.51
C THR A 266 -1.41 -8.21 40.40
N ALA A 267 -1.41 -9.55 40.33
CA ALA A 267 -0.19 -10.33 40.15
C ALA A 267 0.48 -10.08 38.78
N ALA A 268 -0.30 -9.93 37.71
CA ALA A 268 0.21 -9.61 36.37
C ALA A 268 0.80 -8.19 36.31
N TYR A 269 0.13 -7.22 36.94
CA TYR A 269 0.60 -5.85 37.06
C TYR A 269 1.92 -5.76 37.84
N GLU A 270 2.03 -6.41 39.00
CA GLU A 270 3.27 -6.48 39.79
C GLU A 270 4.41 -7.21 39.06
N ALA A 271 4.10 -8.11 38.13
CA ALA A 271 5.07 -8.93 37.41
C ALA A 271 5.40 -8.43 35.98
N HIS A 272 4.79 -7.33 35.52
CA HIS A 272 4.95 -6.80 34.15
C HIS A 272 4.79 -7.90 33.08
N THR A 273 3.66 -8.61 33.10
CA THR A 273 3.45 -9.75 32.19
C THR A 273 1.98 -9.91 31.80
N SER A 274 1.75 -10.47 30.60
CA SER A 274 0.45 -10.99 30.16
C SER A 274 0.65 -12.16 29.19
N PRO A 275 -0.38 -12.99 28.91
CA PRO A 275 -0.29 -14.12 28.00
C PRO A 275 0.04 -13.66 26.57
N ALA A 276 0.71 -14.53 25.81
CA ALA A 276 1.10 -14.24 24.42
C ALA A 276 -0.09 -13.87 23.51
N SER A 277 -1.27 -14.50 23.69
CA SER A 277 -2.49 -14.12 22.95
C SER A 277 -2.95 -12.70 23.23
N THR A 278 -2.71 -12.21 24.45
CA THR A 278 -3.13 -10.89 24.93
C THR A 278 -2.17 -9.81 24.42
N LEU A 279 -0.87 -10.11 24.43
CA LEU A 279 0.16 -9.26 23.82
C LEU A 279 -0.02 -9.16 22.30
N ALA A 280 -0.30 -10.28 21.62
CA ALA A 280 -0.58 -10.28 20.19
C ALA A 280 -1.84 -9.48 19.81
N MET A 281 -2.89 -9.43 20.65
CA MET A 281 -4.04 -8.54 20.41
C MET A 281 -3.67 -7.06 20.38
N VAL A 282 -2.73 -6.62 21.22
CA VAL A 282 -2.22 -5.22 21.19
C VAL A 282 -1.13 -5.00 20.12
N GLY A 283 -0.85 -6.00 19.28
CA GLY A 283 0.11 -5.94 18.17
C GLY A 283 1.47 -6.58 18.45
N TRP A 284 1.75 -7.02 19.68
CA TRP A 284 3.04 -7.61 20.06
C TRP A 284 3.03 -9.13 19.83
N GLN A 285 3.33 -9.51 18.59
CA GLN A 285 3.54 -10.90 18.19
C GLN A 285 4.85 -10.95 17.41
N ASP A 286 5.77 -11.80 17.83
CA ASP A 286 7.01 -12.13 17.13
C ASP A 286 6.95 -13.65 16.91
N SER A 287 6.75 -14.04 15.64
CA SER A 287 6.47 -15.43 15.27
C SER A 287 7.70 -16.29 15.02
N ASP A 288 8.87 -15.69 14.75
CA ASP A 288 10.11 -16.42 14.43
C ASP A 288 11.22 -16.26 15.49
N GLY A 289 11.10 -15.25 16.37
CA GLY A 289 11.93 -15.02 17.54
C GLY A 289 13.17 -14.16 17.28
N ASP A 290 13.14 -13.30 16.26
CA ASP A 290 14.26 -12.40 15.93
C ASP A 290 14.26 -11.07 16.71
N GLY A 291 13.17 -10.75 17.43
CA GLY A 291 12.98 -9.53 18.20
C GLY A 291 12.17 -8.44 17.47
N ILE A 292 11.70 -8.69 16.26
CA ILE A 292 10.88 -7.78 15.45
C ILE A 292 9.44 -8.31 15.40
N PHE A 293 8.47 -7.55 15.90
CA PHE A 293 7.06 -7.95 15.80
C PHE A 293 6.56 -8.03 14.35
N ASP A 294 5.72 -9.03 14.05
CA ASP A 294 5.20 -9.41 12.73
C ASP A 294 4.58 -8.23 11.92
N ILE A 295 3.97 -7.23 12.59
CA ILE A 295 3.46 -6.01 11.91
C ILE A 295 4.56 -5.15 11.27
N PHE A 296 5.80 -5.29 11.72
CA PHE A 296 6.97 -4.57 11.23
C PHE A 296 8.03 -5.48 10.58
N ASP A 297 8.00 -6.79 10.82
CA ASP A 297 8.74 -7.77 10.01
C ASP A 297 8.00 -8.08 8.70
N VAL A 298 7.94 -7.07 7.83
CA VAL A 298 7.45 -7.21 6.46
C VAL A 298 8.53 -6.71 5.50
N PRO A 299 9.05 -7.57 4.61
CA PRO A 299 10.10 -7.18 3.66
C PRO A 299 9.75 -5.91 2.90
N LEU A 300 10.73 -5.01 2.80
CA LEU A 300 10.59 -3.78 2.02
C LEU A 300 10.52 -4.12 0.53
N GLN A 301 9.77 -3.34 -0.24
CA GLN A 301 9.80 -3.46 -1.69
C GLN A 301 10.96 -2.62 -2.23
N LEU A 302 11.78 -3.19 -3.11
CA LEU A 302 12.77 -2.47 -3.91
C LEU A 302 12.62 -2.93 -5.36
N ASP A 303 12.42 -1.96 -6.26
CA ASP A 303 12.35 -2.17 -7.69
C ASP A 303 13.40 -1.30 -8.39
N GLY A 304 14.21 -1.85 -9.29
CA GLY A 304 15.25 -1.05 -9.94
C GLY A 304 16.08 -1.76 -11.00
N VAL A 305 16.91 -0.96 -11.66
CA VAL A 305 17.91 -1.36 -12.64
C VAL A 305 19.22 -0.63 -12.33
N GLY A 306 20.34 -1.35 -12.35
CA GLY A 306 21.66 -0.79 -12.22
C GLY A 306 22.65 -1.37 -13.23
N TYR A 307 23.63 -0.59 -13.64
CA TYR A 307 24.67 -1.03 -14.57
C TYR A 307 26.01 -0.34 -14.28
N PHE A 308 27.10 -0.97 -14.73
CA PHE A 308 28.44 -0.42 -14.64
C PHE A 308 28.88 0.16 -16.00
N ASP A 309 29.26 1.43 -16.02
CA ASP A 309 29.98 2.04 -17.13
C ASP A 309 31.49 1.84 -16.91
N SER A 310 32.09 0.97 -17.71
CA SER A 310 33.51 0.65 -17.65
C SER A 310 34.41 1.74 -18.24
N GLU A 311 33.90 2.67 -19.07
CA GLU A 311 34.67 3.80 -19.59
C GLU A 311 34.91 4.86 -18.51
N SER A 312 33.87 5.19 -17.72
CA SER A 312 33.98 6.15 -16.62
C SER A 312 34.30 5.52 -15.26
N SER A 313 34.24 4.18 -15.16
CA SER A 313 34.29 3.42 -13.89
C SER A 313 33.17 3.82 -12.91
N THR A 314 32.00 4.19 -13.44
CA THR A 314 30.84 4.64 -12.65
C THR A 314 29.78 3.55 -12.65
N TYR A 315 29.24 3.23 -11.47
CA TYR A 315 28.03 2.45 -11.35
C TYR A 315 26.83 3.39 -11.29
N HIS A 316 25.78 3.08 -12.06
CA HIS A 316 24.51 3.78 -12.11
C HIS A 316 23.41 2.87 -11.56
N PHE A 317 22.50 3.40 -10.74
CA PHE A 317 21.32 2.68 -10.27
C PHE A 317 20.11 3.62 -10.23
N THR A 318 19.03 3.20 -10.88
CA THR A 318 17.72 3.85 -10.86
C THR A 318 16.66 2.89 -10.34
N GLY A 319 15.70 3.38 -9.57
CA GLY A 319 14.68 2.52 -8.98
C GLY A 319 13.83 3.21 -7.93
N GLU A 320 12.92 2.47 -7.30
CA GLU A 320 12.04 2.93 -6.24
C GLU A 320 11.98 1.90 -5.12
N ALA A 321 11.85 2.36 -3.87
CA ALA A 321 11.54 1.52 -2.73
C ALA A 321 10.31 2.02 -1.98
N SER A 322 9.57 1.09 -1.38
CA SER A 322 8.38 1.37 -0.58
C SER A 322 8.28 0.41 0.59
N VAL A 323 7.71 0.92 1.69
CA VAL A 323 7.29 0.11 2.84
C VAL A 323 6.02 -0.66 2.46
N THR A 324 6.01 -1.96 2.74
CA THR A 324 4.81 -2.80 2.62
C THR A 324 4.22 -3.02 4.01
N PRO A 325 2.98 -2.60 4.30
CA PRO A 325 2.35 -2.90 5.60
C PRO A 325 1.89 -4.36 5.66
N LEU A 326 1.91 -4.96 6.86
CA LEU A 326 1.21 -6.21 7.08
C LEU A 326 -0.30 -5.98 6.91
N ARG A 327 -1.02 -6.95 6.34
CA ARG A 327 -2.47 -6.86 6.20
C ARG A 327 -3.17 -6.85 7.56
N ASN A 328 -3.90 -5.78 7.89
CA ASN A 328 -4.76 -5.70 9.07
C ASN A 328 -5.97 -6.64 8.92
N GLN A 329 -6.07 -7.63 9.80
CA GLN A 329 -7.12 -8.66 9.80
C GLN A 329 -8.21 -8.43 10.85
N ASN A 330 -8.08 -7.39 11.69
CA ASN A 330 -8.90 -7.17 12.87
C ASN A 330 -10.41 -7.30 12.59
N SER A 331 -11.13 -8.12 13.37
CA SER A 331 -12.58 -8.33 13.20
C SER A 331 -13.46 -7.12 13.56
N SER A 332 -12.85 -5.96 13.84
CA SER A 332 -13.51 -4.67 14.04
C SER A 332 -12.53 -3.51 13.77
N GLY A 333 -13.02 -2.28 13.79
CA GLY A 333 -12.25 -1.11 13.35
C GLY A 333 -12.39 -0.85 11.85
N THR A 334 -11.45 -0.09 11.30
CA THR A 334 -11.38 0.25 9.87
C THR A 334 -10.75 -0.86 9.02
N GLN A 335 -9.85 -1.66 9.62
CA GLN A 335 -8.92 -2.54 8.92
C GLN A 335 -7.96 -1.78 7.98
N SER A 336 -7.51 -0.58 8.36
CA SER A 336 -6.42 0.12 7.67
C SER A 336 -5.11 -0.68 7.73
N ASP A 337 -4.43 -0.82 6.59
CA ASP A 337 -3.12 -1.47 6.50
C ASP A 337 -2.03 -0.44 6.81
N ILE A 338 -1.39 -0.57 7.98
CA ILE A 338 -0.53 0.46 8.55
C ILE A 338 0.89 -0.05 8.77
N SER A 339 1.88 0.82 8.53
CA SER A 339 3.26 0.61 8.98
C SER A 339 3.92 1.91 9.44
N LEU A 340 4.73 1.81 10.49
CA LEU A 340 5.59 2.89 11.00
C LEU A 340 7.02 2.82 10.42
N ALA A 341 7.36 1.70 9.76
CA ALA A 341 8.68 1.46 9.17
C ALA A 341 9.02 2.50 8.09
N LYS A 342 10.32 2.61 7.76
CA LYS A 342 10.85 3.59 6.79
C LYS A 342 11.97 2.99 5.96
N ILE A 343 12.05 3.41 4.71
CA ILE A 343 13.26 3.30 3.90
C ILE A 343 14.31 4.23 4.52
N SER A 344 15.09 3.70 5.46
CA SER A 344 16.17 4.44 6.10
C SER A 344 17.30 4.70 5.11
N GLU A 345 17.73 3.64 4.41
CA GLU A 345 18.82 3.67 3.44
C GLU A 345 18.55 2.78 2.21
N LEU A 346 19.06 3.21 1.05
CA LEU A 346 19.44 2.31 -0.05
C LEU A 346 20.90 1.96 0.16
N GLN A 347 21.21 0.67 0.29
CA GLN A 347 22.58 0.17 0.46
C GLN A 347 23.02 -0.66 -0.75
N TYR A 348 24.32 -0.66 -1.03
CA TYR A 348 24.96 -1.59 -1.95
C TYR A 348 26.12 -2.35 -1.28
N GLN A 349 26.45 -3.51 -1.82
CA GLN A 349 27.57 -4.36 -1.40
C GLN A 349 28.36 -4.78 -2.65
N LEU A 350 29.70 -4.72 -2.59
CA LEU A 350 30.58 -5.28 -3.63
C LEU A 350 31.18 -6.59 -3.11
N ASP A 351 30.95 -7.68 -3.84
CA ASP A 351 31.30 -9.04 -3.43
C ASP A 351 30.85 -9.33 -1.97
N ASP A 352 31.63 -10.08 -1.18
CA ASP A 352 31.37 -10.31 0.26
C ASP A 352 31.83 -9.12 1.15
N GLY A 353 31.82 -7.88 0.61
CA GLY A 353 32.25 -6.67 1.31
C GLY A 353 31.26 -6.19 2.40
N PRO A 354 31.51 -5.05 3.06
CA PRO A 354 30.50 -4.40 3.90
C PRO A 354 29.41 -3.76 3.04
N TRP A 355 28.18 -3.72 3.56
CA TRP A 355 27.12 -2.88 3.00
C TRP A 355 27.46 -1.38 3.19
N VAL A 356 27.22 -0.58 2.15
CA VAL A 356 27.51 0.86 2.09
C VAL A 356 26.25 1.61 1.64
N ALA A 357 25.87 2.66 2.36
CA ALA A 357 24.74 3.52 1.96
C ALA A 357 25.04 4.28 0.65
N ALA A 358 24.18 4.10 -0.35
CA ALA A 358 24.13 4.93 -1.57
C ALA A 358 23.24 6.17 -1.36
N ALA A 359 22.14 6.02 -0.62
CA ALA A 359 21.22 7.09 -0.27
C ALA A 359 20.56 6.83 1.10
N SER A 360 20.09 7.89 1.78
CA SER A 360 19.46 7.80 3.10
C SER A 360 18.17 8.63 3.17
N PRO A 361 17.09 8.25 2.47
CA PRO A 361 15.91 9.10 2.29
C PRO A 361 15.09 9.28 3.58
N ASN A 362 15.07 8.29 4.49
CA ASN A 362 14.29 8.31 5.74
C ASN A 362 12.79 8.58 5.52
N ALA A 363 12.19 7.93 4.52
CA ALA A 363 10.81 8.11 4.07
C ALA A 363 10.12 6.75 3.87
N GLN A 364 8.78 6.72 3.75
CA GLN A 364 8.02 5.48 3.55
C GLN A 364 7.99 4.99 2.09
N SER A 365 8.28 5.89 1.15
CA SER A 365 8.66 5.58 -0.21
C SER A 365 9.79 6.51 -0.66
N ALA A 366 10.61 6.05 -1.60
CA ALA A 366 11.70 6.83 -2.15
C ALA A 366 12.04 6.35 -3.57
N SER A 367 12.10 7.28 -4.52
CA SER A 367 12.70 7.07 -5.83
C SER A 367 14.20 7.41 -5.78
N PHE A 368 15.00 6.67 -6.53
CA PHE A 368 16.46 6.75 -6.56
C PHE A 368 16.96 6.95 -7.99
N ASP A 369 17.91 7.87 -8.12
CA ASP A 369 18.81 8.01 -9.26
C ASP A 369 20.18 8.31 -8.65
N VAL A 370 21.02 7.28 -8.55
CA VAL A 370 22.32 7.35 -7.88
C VAL A 370 23.43 6.88 -8.80
N SER A 371 24.57 7.57 -8.74
CA SER A 371 25.78 7.17 -9.44
C SER A 371 27.01 7.37 -8.57
N PHE A 372 27.94 6.42 -8.63
CA PHE A 372 29.16 6.42 -7.82
C PHE A 372 30.31 5.70 -8.52
N VAL A 373 31.53 6.19 -8.32
CA VAL A 373 32.75 5.62 -8.93
C VAL A 373 33.18 4.38 -8.16
N ILE A 374 33.47 3.29 -8.87
CA ILE A 374 34.05 2.07 -8.32
C ILE A 374 35.48 1.92 -8.88
N GLU A 375 36.49 2.23 -8.06
CA GLU A 375 37.91 2.15 -8.45
C GLU A 375 38.49 0.73 -8.38
N SER A 376 37.80 -0.22 -7.74
CA SER A 376 38.23 -1.60 -7.54
C SER A 376 37.48 -2.55 -8.48
N GLN A 377 38.17 -3.55 -9.03
CA GLN A 377 37.50 -4.69 -9.68
C GLN A 377 36.60 -5.40 -8.66
N PHE A 378 35.41 -5.82 -9.10
CA PHE A 378 34.40 -6.56 -8.35
C PHE A 378 33.82 -7.66 -9.23
N THR A 379 33.35 -8.76 -8.63
CA THR A 379 32.70 -9.86 -9.38
C THR A 379 31.18 -9.84 -9.28
N SER A 380 30.64 -9.16 -8.27
CA SER A 380 29.22 -9.00 -8.03
C SER A 380 28.94 -7.69 -7.29
N ILE A 381 27.78 -7.11 -7.55
CA ILE A 381 27.21 -5.99 -6.82
C ILE A 381 25.77 -6.31 -6.44
N GLN A 382 25.41 -6.03 -5.19
CA GLN A 382 24.06 -6.24 -4.66
C GLN A 382 23.50 -4.91 -4.16
N PHE A 383 22.19 -4.68 -4.32
CA PHE A 383 21.46 -3.54 -3.76
C PHE A 383 20.30 -4.02 -2.89
N ARG A 384 20.01 -3.29 -1.81
CA ARG A 384 18.81 -3.47 -0.97
C ARG A 384 18.35 -2.16 -0.37
N ALA A 385 17.04 -2.04 -0.13
CA ALA A 385 16.50 -1.08 0.82
C ALA A 385 16.58 -1.66 2.23
N VAL A 386 16.73 -0.82 3.25
CA VAL A 386 16.76 -1.23 4.66
C VAL A 386 16.08 -0.20 5.56
N ASP A 387 15.34 -0.68 6.56
CA ASP A 387 15.03 0.09 7.76
C ASP A 387 16.14 -0.17 8.79
N THR A 388 16.89 0.86 9.15
CA THR A 388 18.03 0.73 10.07
C THR A 388 17.63 0.64 11.53
N ALA A 389 16.36 0.94 11.86
CA ALA A 389 15.85 0.81 13.22
C ALA A 389 15.50 -0.65 13.56
N THR A 390 14.87 -1.36 12.65
CA THR A 390 14.48 -2.77 12.83
C THR A 390 15.50 -3.75 12.26
N GLY A 391 16.19 -3.39 11.17
CA GLY A 391 17.07 -4.28 10.40
C GLY A 391 16.39 -4.94 9.20
N VAL A 392 15.07 -4.77 9.03
CA VAL A 392 14.29 -5.34 7.92
C VAL A 392 14.75 -4.78 6.58
N THR A 393 14.91 -5.64 5.58
CA THR A 393 15.40 -5.27 4.24
C THR A 393 14.42 -5.61 3.14
N SER A 394 14.69 -5.10 1.94
CA SER A 394 14.14 -5.68 0.72
C SER A 394 14.87 -6.96 0.34
N GLU A 395 14.29 -7.70 -0.61
CA GLU A 395 15.04 -8.61 -1.47
C GLU A 395 16.23 -7.89 -2.14
N THR A 396 17.31 -8.64 -2.41
CA THR A 396 18.53 -8.09 -3.01
C THR A 396 18.48 -8.11 -4.54
N ILE A 397 18.68 -6.95 -5.17
CA ILE A 397 18.91 -6.85 -6.62
C ILE A 397 20.40 -7.14 -6.87
N THR A 398 20.74 -8.09 -7.74
CA THR A 398 22.14 -8.50 -7.99
C THR A 398 22.53 -8.32 -9.45
N GLY A 399 23.74 -7.81 -9.69
CA GLY A 399 24.39 -7.74 -11.01
C GLY A 399 25.90 -7.84 -10.90
N ASN A 400 26.63 -7.50 -11.96
CA ASN A 400 28.10 -7.47 -11.98
C ASN A 400 28.62 -6.38 -12.95
N ALA A 401 29.90 -6.43 -13.34
CA ALA A 401 30.51 -5.45 -14.24
C ALA A 401 30.02 -5.57 -15.70
N ALA A 402 29.66 -6.77 -16.16
CA ALA A 402 29.09 -7.01 -17.48
C ALA A 402 27.56 -6.93 -17.47
N VAL A 403 26.91 -7.66 -16.56
CA VAL A 403 25.44 -7.84 -16.56
C VAL A 403 24.78 -6.87 -15.58
N ALA A 404 23.83 -6.10 -16.09
CA ALA A 404 23.01 -5.18 -15.31
C ALA A 404 22.34 -5.88 -14.12
N ALA A 405 22.28 -5.21 -12.98
CA ALA A 405 21.48 -5.61 -11.84
C ALA A 405 20.03 -5.26 -12.14
N VAL A 406 19.12 -6.24 -12.19
CA VAL A 406 17.71 -6.04 -12.55
C VAL A 406 16.83 -6.68 -11.49
N SER A 407 15.81 -5.97 -11.00
CA SER A 407 14.83 -6.54 -10.07
C SER A 407 14.16 -7.78 -10.65
N ALA A 408 13.95 -8.78 -9.79
CA ALA A 408 13.30 -10.02 -10.17
C ALA A 408 11.92 -9.75 -10.79
N ALA A 409 11.69 -10.32 -11.96
CA ALA A 409 10.47 -10.15 -12.73
C ALA A 409 10.10 -11.48 -13.42
N SER A 410 8.91 -11.54 -14.00
CA SER A 410 8.42 -12.74 -14.69
C SER A 410 9.24 -13.04 -15.94
N ILE A 411 9.67 -12.01 -16.67
CA ILE A 411 10.69 -12.07 -17.71
C ILE A 411 11.69 -10.95 -17.43
N SER A 412 12.99 -11.24 -17.49
CA SER A 412 14.04 -10.23 -17.37
C SER A 412 15.26 -10.65 -18.18
N GLY A 413 16.03 -9.67 -18.65
CA GLY A 413 17.21 -9.95 -19.45
C GLY A 413 18.02 -8.70 -19.80
N VAL A 414 19.07 -8.91 -20.58
CA VAL A 414 19.94 -7.87 -21.14
C VAL A 414 20.12 -8.08 -22.65
N ALA A 415 19.93 -7.02 -23.43
CA ALA A 415 20.28 -6.94 -24.84
C ALA A 415 21.70 -6.37 -24.98
N PHE A 416 22.56 -7.06 -25.73
CA PHE A 416 23.95 -6.65 -25.94
C PHE A 416 24.45 -7.03 -27.32
N TYR A 417 25.52 -6.38 -27.78
CA TYR A 417 26.23 -6.75 -28.97
C TYR A 417 27.25 -7.85 -28.65
N ASP A 418 27.05 -9.03 -29.22
CA ASP A 418 27.95 -10.18 -29.08
C ASP A 418 29.05 -10.08 -30.15
N GLU A 419 30.18 -9.48 -29.76
CA GLU A 419 31.33 -9.27 -30.66
C GLU A 419 32.14 -10.58 -30.82
N ASN A 420 32.10 -11.44 -29.80
CA ASN A 420 32.97 -12.61 -29.73
C ASN A 420 32.31 -13.91 -30.26
N GLY A 421 30.98 -13.98 -30.26
CA GLY A 421 30.15 -15.07 -30.76
C GLY A 421 29.89 -16.21 -29.77
N ASP A 422 30.05 -15.98 -28.45
CA ASP A 422 29.80 -16.99 -27.40
C ASP A 422 28.43 -16.89 -26.71
N GLY A 423 27.60 -15.91 -27.08
CA GLY A 423 26.25 -15.70 -26.55
C GLY A 423 26.19 -15.21 -25.09
N SER A 424 27.33 -14.86 -24.49
CA SER A 424 27.44 -14.53 -23.06
C SER A 424 28.06 -13.13 -22.86
N LYS A 425 27.28 -12.18 -22.33
CA LYS A 425 27.77 -10.80 -22.17
C LYS A 425 29.03 -10.71 -21.29
N SER A 426 30.10 -10.15 -21.85
CA SER A 426 31.37 -9.85 -21.18
C SER A 426 31.56 -8.36 -20.87
N ASP A 427 32.52 -8.02 -20.01
CA ASP A 427 32.84 -6.63 -19.59
C ASP A 427 33.22 -5.69 -20.77
N SER A 428 33.67 -6.27 -21.89
CA SER A 428 34.06 -5.53 -23.10
C SER A 428 32.91 -5.30 -24.08
N GLU A 429 31.77 -5.98 -23.90
CA GLU A 429 30.68 -5.96 -24.88
C GLU A 429 29.62 -4.92 -24.54
N ILE A 430 29.19 -4.19 -25.56
CA ILE A 430 28.33 -3.02 -25.40
C ILE A 430 26.87 -3.45 -25.17
N SER A 431 26.20 -2.85 -24.19
CA SER A 431 24.76 -3.00 -23.98
C SER A 431 23.96 -2.22 -25.04
N LEU A 432 22.87 -2.81 -25.53
CA LEU A 432 22.07 -2.22 -26.60
C LEU A 432 20.83 -1.51 -26.07
N SER A 433 20.95 -0.18 -25.93
CA SER A 433 19.81 0.73 -25.72
C SER A 433 18.90 0.84 -26.94
N LEU A 434 17.66 1.28 -26.73
CA LEU A 434 16.63 1.45 -27.77
C LEU A 434 16.28 0.15 -28.52
N THR A 435 16.53 -1.00 -27.90
CA THR A 435 16.04 -2.30 -28.38
C THR A 435 14.58 -2.43 -27.96
N SER A 436 13.69 -2.56 -28.93
CA SER A 436 12.29 -2.90 -28.69
C SER A 436 12.19 -4.38 -28.33
N VAL A 437 11.53 -4.69 -27.22
CA VAL A 437 11.26 -6.05 -26.77
C VAL A 437 9.75 -6.24 -26.70
N THR A 438 9.24 -7.21 -27.45
CA THR A 438 7.81 -7.54 -27.51
C THR A 438 7.59 -8.94 -26.98
N VAL A 439 6.75 -9.05 -25.94
CA VAL A 439 6.34 -10.31 -25.31
C VAL A 439 4.93 -10.66 -25.75
N SER A 440 4.77 -11.88 -26.26
CA SER A 440 3.49 -12.47 -26.67
C SER A 440 3.28 -13.85 -26.02
N ARG A 441 2.06 -14.40 -26.11
CA ARG A 441 1.77 -15.76 -25.62
C ARG A 441 2.47 -16.81 -26.50
N ALA A 442 2.61 -18.04 -26.00
CA ALA A 442 3.19 -19.17 -26.75
C ALA A 442 2.52 -19.50 -28.11
N ASP A 443 1.32 -18.99 -28.40
CA ASP A 443 0.64 -19.15 -29.70
C ASP A 443 0.81 -17.93 -30.63
N GLY A 444 1.61 -16.94 -30.23
CA GLY A 444 1.84 -15.68 -30.95
C GLY A 444 0.73 -14.64 -30.79
N SER A 445 -0.29 -14.89 -29.96
CA SER A 445 -1.31 -13.89 -29.64
C SER A 445 -0.82 -12.89 -28.58
N PRO A 446 -1.37 -11.66 -28.53
CA PRO A 446 -0.99 -10.67 -27.52
C PRO A 446 -1.34 -11.12 -26.09
N LEU A 447 -0.68 -10.52 -25.11
CA LEU A 447 -1.01 -10.70 -23.70
C LEU A 447 -2.45 -10.30 -23.40
N PHE A 448 -3.04 -10.87 -22.34
CA PHE A 448 -4.36 -10.44 -21.88
C PHE A 448 -4.26 -9.06 -21.26
N THR A 449 -4.88 -8.08 -21.91
CA THR A 449 -4.99 -6.69 -21.44
C THR A 449 -6.34 -6.12 -21.86
N GLY A 450 -6.89 -5.22 -21.06
CA GLY A 450 -8.09 -4.46 -21.43
C GLY A 450 -8.29 -3.23 -20.54
N SER A 451 -9.34 -2.49 -20.84
CA SER A 451 -9.76 -1.31 -20.08
C SER A 451 -11.28 -1.21 -20.09
N ALA A 452 -11.84 -0.69 -19.01
CA ALA A 452 -13.22 -0.25 -18.92
C ALA A 452 -13.22 1.20 -18.42
N VAL A 453 -13.48 2.15 -19.33
CA VAL A 453 -13.60 3.58 -19.02
C VAL A 453 -15.08 3.96 -19.08
N ALA A 454 -15.62 4.53 -18.01
CA ALA A 454 -17.05 4.87 -17.92
C ALA A 454 -17.51 5.76 -19.10
N ALA A 455 -16.65 6.69 -19.54
CA ALA A 455 -16.91 7.60 -20.66
C ALA A 455 -17.03 6.94 -22.04
N ASP A 456 -16.59 5.69 -22.21
CA ASP A 456 -16.70 4.95 -23.49
C ASP A 456 -18.07 4.26 -23.66
N PHE A 457 -18.84 4.12 -22.56
CA PHE A 457 -20.19 3.55 -22.57
C PHE A 457 -21.26 4.61 -22.87
N ALA A 458 -22.42 4.16 -23.36
CA ALA A 458 -23.58 5.03 -23.49
C ALA A 458 -24.12 5.44 -22.10
N GLU A 459 -24.68 6.64 -21.99
CA GLU A 459 -25.29 7.11 -20.75
C GLU A 459 -26.50 6.24 -20.38
N GLY A 460 -26.41 5.53 -19.23
CA GLY A 460 -27.39 4.55 -18.77
C GLY A 460 -26.78 3.24 -18.26
N GLU A 461 -27.62 2.22 -18.12
CA GLU A 461 -27.25 0.84 -17.77
C GLU A 461 -26.30 0.23 -18.81
N ILE A 462 -25.20 -0.38 -18.36
CA ILE A 462 -24.20 -1.04 -19.21
C ILE A 462 -24.62 -2.51 -19.44
N ASP A 463 -24.65 -2.97 -20.69
CA ASP A 463 -24.88 -4.39 -21.00
C ASP A 463 -23.56 -5.18 -20.81
N ASP A 464 -23.64 -6.39 -20.22
CA ASP A 464 -22.52 -7.35 -20.13
C ASP A 464 -21.84 -7.59 -21.50
N ALA A 465 -22.58 -7.42 -22.60
CA ALA A 465 -22.07 -7.57 -23.97
C ALA A 465 -21.23 -6.37 -24.48
N GLU A 466 -21.23 -5.24 -23.78
CA GLU A 466 -20.43 -4.04 -24.10
C GLU A 466 -19.06 -4.06 -23.43
N THR A 467 -18.92 -4.79 -22.31
CA THR A 467 -17.64 -4.99 -21.61
C THR A 467 -16.86 -6.18 -22.18
N ILE A 468 -15.60 -5.96 -22.59
CA ILE A 468 -14.74 -7.00 -23.20
C ILE A 468 -13.58 -7.34 -22.25
N GLY A 469 -13.40 -8.62 -21.91
CA GLY A 469 -12.33 -9.08 -21.01
C GLY A 469 -12.61 -8.88 -19.52
N ILE A 470 -13.70 -8.21 -19.19
CA ILE A 470 -14.10 -7.77 -17.86
C ILE A 470 -15.63 -7.83 -17.74
N LYS A 471 -16.13 -8.17 -16.55
CA LYS A 471 -17.53 -8.04 -16.16
C LYS A 471 -17.64 -7.15 -14.93
N LEU A 472 -18.44 -6.10 -15.02
CA LEU A 472 -18.72 -5.19 -13.91
C LEU A 472 -20.00 -5.60 -13.17
N ALA A 473 -20.02 -5.46 -11.85
CA ALA A 473 -21.20 -5.68 -11.02
C ALA A 473 -21.14 -4.91 -9.70
N ALA A 474 -22.29 -4.48 -9.19
CA ALA A 474 -22.42 -3.96 -7.83
C ALA A 474 -22.52 -5.10 -6.80
N ASP A 475 -21.86 -4.95 -5.64
CA ASP A 475 -21.79 -5.92 -4.54
C ASP A 475 -22.15 -5.30 -3.18
N GLY A 476 -22.59 -6.14 -2.24
CA GLY A 476 -22.84 -5.76 -0.84
C GLY A 476 -24.33 -5.63 -0.51
N LEU A 477 -24.72 -4.51 0.09
CA LEU A 477 -26.11 -4.17 0.43
C LEU A 477 -26.87 -3.62 -0.78
N VAL A 478 -26.72 -4.28 -1.93
CA VAL A 478 -27.38 -3.95 -3.18
C VAL A 478 -28.59 -4.85 -3.40
N SER A 479 -29.57 -4.32 -4.12
CA SER A 479 -30.78 -5.04 -4.53
C SER A 479 -30.80 -5.42 -6.00
N ASP A 480 -29.92 -4.79 -6.78
CA ASP A 480 -29.61 -5.10 -8.16
C ASP A 480 -28.08 -5.06 -8.30
N THR A 481 -27.51 -5.91 -9.13
CA THR A 481 -26.06 -5.97 -9.38
C THR A 481 -25.65 -5.18 -10.63
N GLN A 482 -26.60 -4.59 -11.35
CA GLN A 482 -26.35 -3.76 -12.52
C GLN A 482 -25.47 -2.54 -12.22
N VAL A 483 -24.69 -2.13 -13.21
CA VAL A 483 -23.84 -0.94 -13.20
C VAL A 483 -24.24 -0.05 -14.36
N ALA A 484 -24.26 1.26 -14.13
CA ALA A 484 -24.52 2.27 -15.15
C ALA A 484 -23.32 3.20 -15.34
N SER A 485 -23.32 3.92 -16.45
CA SER A 485 -22.42 5.06 -16.71
C SER A 485 -23.23 6.35 -16.78
N HIS A 486 -22.90 7.33 -15.94
CA HIS A 486 -23.54 8.66 -15.95
C HIS A 486 -22.52 9.77 -15.68
N THR A 487 -22.90 11.01 -16.02
CA THR A 487 -22.11 12.20 -15.66
C THR A 487 -22.22 12.45 -14.15
N LEU A 488 -21.07 12.50 -13.46
CA LEU A 488 -20.96 12.83 -12.05
C LEU A 488 -21.49 14.26 -11.80
N VAL A 489 -22.39 14.38 -10.82
CA VAL A 489 -23.13 15.60 -10.48
C VAL A 489 -22.21 16.82 -10.35
N ASP A 490 -22.61 17.94 -10.97
CA ASP A 490 -21.88 19.21 -11.01
C ASP A 490 -20.46 19.15 -11.63
N THR A 491 -20.18 18.12 -12.45
CA THR A 491 -18.93 17.98 -13.23
C THR A 491 -19.22 17.60 -14.69
N ASP A 492 -18.18 17.59 -15.54
CA ASP A 492 -18.19 17.00 -16.88
C ASP A 492 -17.58 15.56 -16.90
N ARG A 493 -17.33 14.95 -15.73
CA ARG A 493 -16.69 13.63 -15.60
C ARG A 493 -17.75 12.53 -15.64
N ILE A 494 -17.50 11.45 -16.37
CA ILE A 494 -18.38 10.28 -16.43
C ILE A 494 -17.83 9.19 -15.51
N VAL A 495 -18.70 8.54 -14.72
CA VAL A 495 -18.34 7.57 -13.67
C VAL A 495 -19.28 6.37 -13.66
N PHE A 496 -18.82 5.25 -13.08
CA PHE A 496 -19.64 4.08 -12.82
C PHE A 496 -20.56 4.29 -11.61
N GLU A 497 -21.83 3.85 -11.73
CA GLU A 497 -22.86 3.97 -10.70
C GLU A 497 -23.58 2.65 -10.41
N SER A 498 -24.15 2.51 -9.20
CA SER A 498 -25.07 1.42 -8.80
C SER A 498 -26.48 1.94 -8.58
N PHE A 499 -27.48 1.05 -8.62
CA PHE A 499 -28.89 1.42 -8.43
C PHE A 499 -29.35 1.24 -6.98
N ASP A 500 -29.80 2.32 -6.35
CA ASP A 500 -30.42 2.30 -5.01
C ASP A 500 -31.94 2.17 -5.13
N LEU A 501 -32.50 0.98 -4.86
CA LEU A 501 -33.95 0.77 -4.89
C LEU A 501 -34.73 1.59 -3.85
N GLN A 502 -34.15 1.94 -2.70
CA GLN A 502 -34.87 2.69 -1.65
C GLN A 502 -35.17 4.11 -2.10
N ARG A 503 -34.25 4.70 -2.87
CA ARG A 503 -34.39 6.03 -3.49
C ARG A 503 -34.94 5.96 -4.92
N SER A 504 -34.82 4.80 -5.58
CA SER A 504 -35.11 4.58 -7.00
C SER A 504 -34.28 5.49 -7.92
N GLU A 505 -33.00 5.65 -7.60
CA GLU A 505 -32.03 6.48 -8.32
C GLU A 505 -30.69 5.75 -8.48
N TRP A 506 -29.89 6.17 -9.46
CA TRP A 506 -28.51 5.72 -9.60
C TRP A 506 -27.59 6.53 -8.70
N THR A 507 -26.51 5.92 -8.23
CA THR A 507 -25.52 6.59 -7.38
C THR A 507 -24.10 6.13 -7.64
N SER A 508 -23.22 7.11 -7.80
CA SER A 508 -21.77 7.00 -7.92
C SER A 508 -21.05 6.76 -6.58
N ARG A 509 -21.78 6.63 -5.46
CA ARG A 509 -21.20 6.46 -4.12
C ARG A 509 -20.89 5.02 -3.76
N TRP A 510 -19.70 4.55 -4.16
CA TRP A 510 -19.15 3.28 -3.70
C TRP A 510 -18.57 3.40 -2.29
N SER A 511 -19.00 2.53 -1.37
CA SER A 511 -18.65 2.56 0.06
C SER A 511 -18.49 1.13 0.59
N SER A 512 -17.95 0.94 1.79
CA SER A 512 -17.80 -0.41 2.38
C SER A 512 -19.08 -1.27 2.43
N LYS A 513 -20.26 -0.64 2.29
CA LYS A 513 -21.57 -1.30 2.19
C LYS A 513 -22.01 -1.64 0.77
N VAL A 514 -21.55 -0.91 -0.24
CA VAL A 514 -21.93 -1.04 -1.66
C VAL A 514 -20.67 -0.82 -2.50
N ALA A 515 -20.11 -1.89 -3.06
CA ALA A 515 -18.83 -1.88 -3.77
C ALA A 515 -19.02 -2.13 -5.26
N LEU A 516 -18.13 -1.58 -6.09
CA LEU A 516 -18.00 -1.98 -7.49
C LEU A 516 -17.10 -3.21 -7.54
N THR A 517 -17.51 -4.24 -8.26
CA THR A 517 -16.68 -5.41 -8.54
C THR A 517 -16.39 -5.51 -10.03
N ALA A 518 -15.19 -5.96 -10.35
CA ALA A 518 -14.78 -6.32 -11.70
C ALA A 518 -14.22 -7.74 -11.69
N THR A 519 -14.73 -8.61 -12.54
CA THR A 519 -14.21 -9.97 -12.75
C THR A 519 -13.60 -10.05 -14.14
N PHE A 520 -12.39 -10.59 -14.26
CA PHE A 520 -11.67 -10.68 -15.53
C PHE A 520 -11.90 -12.04 -16.21
N ASP A 521 -11.99 -12.07 -17.55
CA ASP A 521 -12.17 -13.33 -18.30
C ASP A 521 -10.97 -14.28 -18.18
N GLU A 522 -9.77 -13.72 -18.00
CA GLU A 522 -8.53 -14.43 -17.66
C GLU A 522 -7.84 -13.74 -16.48
N PRO A 523 -7.13 -14.46 -15.58
CA PRO A 523 -6.36 -13.84 -14.50
C PRO A 523 -5.25 -12.92 -14.99
N VAL A 524 -5.05 -11.80 -14.28
CA VAL A 524 -4.06 -10.76 -14.59
C VAL A 524 -3.02 -10.57 -13.49
N GLY A 525 -1.90 -9.96 -13.87
CA GLY A 525 -0.83 -9.53 -12.97
C GLY A 525 -1.06 -8.19 -12.31
N GLU A 526 -1.58 -7.25 -13.09
CA GLU A 526 -1.68 -5.85 -12.73
C GLU A 526 -3.09 -5.34 -13.02
N VAL A 527 -3.58 -4.48 -12.12
CA VAL A 527 -4.84 -3.74 -12.27
C VAL A 527 -4.65 -2.33 -11.76
N HIS A 528 -4.99 -1.35 -12.59
CA HIS A 528 -5.06 0.06 -12.23
C HIS A 528 -6.53 0.48 -12.11
N VAL A 529 -6.87 1.21 -11.06
CA VAL A 529 -8.22 1.74 -10.84
C VAL A 529 -8.12 3.24 -10.59
N SER A 530 -8.77 4.04 -11.43
CA SER A 530 -8.92 5.48 -11.18
C SER A 530 -10.08 5.70 -10.21
N VAL A 531 -9.75 6.20 -9.02
CA VAL A 531 -10.69 6.44 -7.92
C VAL A 531 -10.83 7.94 -7.68
N VAL A 532 -12.07 8.41 -7.51
CA VAL A 532 -12.45 9.82 -7.49
C VAL A 532 -13.05 10.21 -6.13
N GLY A 533 -12.63 11.35 -5.58
CA GLY A 533 -13.21 11.94 -4.37
C GLY A 533 -14.56 12.61 -4.63
N LEU A 534 -15.49 12.45 -3.68
CA LEU A 534 -16.87 12.93 -3.68
C LEU A 534 -17.20 13.88 -2.50
N ASP A 535 -16.31 13.98 -1.51
CA ASP A 535 -16.40 14.86 -0.34
C ASP A 535 -15.03 15.53 -0.10
N ASP A 536 -14.92 16.44 0.88
CA ASP A 536 -13.69 17.17 1.22
C ASP A 536 -12.45 16.26 1.41
N VAL A 537 -12.64 15.07 2.01
CA VAL A 537 -11.62 14.04 2.18
C VAL A 537 -12.25 12.65 2.03
N ASN A 538 -11.72 11.84 1.11
CA ASN A 538 -12.08 10.43 0.95
C ASN A 538 -10.87 9.51 0.87
N TYR A 539 -11.12 8.22 1.07
CA TYR A 539 -10.14 7.15 0.93
C TYR A 539 -10.75 6.07 0.04
N GLY A 540 -10.08 5.72 -1.06
CA GLY A 540 -10.44 4.56 -1.87
C GLY A 540 -9.76 3.31 -1.34
N ARG A 541 -10.44 2.17 -1.37
CA ARG A 541 -9.85 0.85 -1.17
C ARG A 541 -10.19 -0.04 -2.36
N VAL A 542 -9.17 -0.77 -2.81
CA VAL A 542 -9.32 -1.85 -3.79
C VAL A 542 -8.75 -3.13 -3.20
N GLU A 543 -9.49 -4.21 -3.38
CA GLU A 543 -9.19 -5.55 -2.90
C GLU A 543 -9.18 -6.50 -4.10
N ALA A 544 -8.08 -7.23 -4.32
CA ALA A 544 -7.90 -8.16 -5.43
C ALA A 544 -7.97 -9.61 -4.96
N TYR A 545 -8.74 -10.43 -5.66
CA TYR A 545 -9.02 -11.81 -5.31
C TYR A 545 -8.54 -12.78 -6.40
N ASN A 546 -8.08 -13.96 -5.99
CA ASN A 546 -7.74 -15.03 -6.91
C ASN A 546 -8.99 -15.81 -7.37
N ALA A 547 -8.81 -16.75 -8.30
CA ALA A 547 -9.88 -17.61 -8.81
C ALA A 547 -10.51 -18.56 -7.78
N ALA A 548 -9.91 -18.72 -6.58
CA ALA A 548 -10.49 -19.45 -5.46
C ALA A 548 -11.32 -18.55 -4.50
N GLY A 549 -11.26 -17.23 -4.67
CA GLY A 549 -11.90 -16.25 -3.80
C GLY A 549 -11.05 -15.78 -2.63
N ASP A 550 -9.75 -16.11 -2.59
CA ASP A 550 -8.83 -15.62 -1.56
C ASP A 550 -8.36 -14.19 -1.91
N LEU A 551 -8.34 -13.30 -0.92
CA LEU A 551 -7.81 -11.93 -1.05
C LEU A 551 -6.28 -11.99 -1.20
N VAL A 552 -5.77 -11.70 -2.40
CA VAL A 552 -4.33 -11.78 -2.74
C VAL A 552 -3.60 -10.44 -2.63
N ALA A 553 -4.25 -9.33 -2.99
CA ALA A 553 -3.70 -7.98 -2.78
C ALA A 553 -4.76 -7.01 -2.26
N ARG A 554 -4.33 -5.97 -1.56
CA ARG A 554 -5.20 -4.89 -1.07
C ARG A 554 -4.39 -3.60 -1.07
N GLN A 555 -5.00 -2.51 -1.50
CA GLN A 555 -4.40 -1.18 -1.40
C GLN A 555 -5.48 -0.17 -0.99
N THR A 556 -5.07 0.81 -0.19
CA THR A 556 -5.89 1.96 0.20
C THR A 556 -5.17 3.22 -0.28
N THR A 557 -5.90 4.21 -0.80
CA THR A 557 -5.33 5.48 -1.24
C THR A 557 -4.87 6.32 -0.04
N SER A 558 -4.01 7.31 -0.32
CA SER A 558 -3.96 8.52 0.51
C SER A 558 -5.31 9.25 0.51
N ALA A 559 -5.42 10.33 1.29
CA ALA A 559 -6.54 11.25 1.18
C ALA A 559 -6.72 11.73 -0.28
N ILE A 560 -7.98 11.74 -0.75
CA ILE A 560 -8.41 12.29 -2.05
C ILE A 560 -9.37 13.45 -1.76
N GLY A 561 -9.15 14.62 -2.36
CA GLY A 561 -10.09 15.74 -2.29
C GLY A 561 -11.28 15.61 -3.25
N VAL A 562 -12.29 16.45 -3.06
CA VAL A 562 -13.49 16.47 -3.93
C VAL A 562 -13.13 16.68 -5.41
N ASN A 563 -13.65 15.83 -6.29
CA ASN A 563 -13.38 15.76 -7.72
C ASN A 563 -11.92 15.47 -8.14
N GLU A 564 -10.98 15.39 -7.19
CA GLU A 564 -9.64 14.87 -7.45
C GLU A 564 -9.71 13.36 -7.69
N SER A 565 -8.70 12.81 -8.37
CA SER A 565 -8.58 11.36 -8.55
C SER A 565 -7.15 10.88 -8.46
N THR A 566 -7.01 9.63 -8.03
CA THR A 566 -5.74 8.93 -7.92
C THR A 566 -5.87 7.53 -8.52
N ILE A 567 -4.76 6.98 -9.01
CA ILE A 567 -4.70 5.61 -9.52
C ILE A 567 -4.27 4.69 -8.38
N VAL A 568 -5.07 3.66 -8.11
CA VAL A 568 -4.72 2.52 -7.24
C VAL A 568 -4.15 1.43 -8.13
N THR A 569 -2.99 0.87 -7.78
CA THR A 569 -2.28 -0.13 -8.60
C THR A 569 -2.07 -1.40 -7.79
N LEU A 570 -2.80 -2.46 -8.12
CA LEU A 570 -2.64 -3.77 -7.49
C LEU A 570 -1.80 -4.65 -8.40
N ARG A 571 -0.80 -5.30 -7.81
CA ARG A 571 0.09 -6.25 -8.49
C ARG A 571 0.09 -7.59 -7.79
N HIS A 572 0.30 -8.66 -8.55
CA HIS A 572 0.53 -9.99 -8.02
C HIS A 572 1.55 -10.73 -8.88
N ALA A 573 2.73 -11.01 -8.30
CA ALA A 573 3.91 -11.53 -8.99
C ALA A 573 3.68 -12.76 -9.89
N THR A 574 2.66 -13.57 -9.61
CA THR A 574 2.32 -14.79 -10.37
C THR A 574 1.08 -14.66 -11.28
N GLY A 575 0.61 -13.45 -11.58
CA GLY A 575 -0.53 -13.23 -12.48
C GLY A 575 -1.86 -13.84 -12.03
N ALA A 576 -2.19 -13.71 -10.74
CA ALA A 576 -3.29 -14.47 -10.13
C ALA A 576 -4.56 -13.66 -9.81
N ILE A 577 -4.64 -12.38 -10.18
CA ILE A 577 -5.80 -11.53 -9.90
C ILE A 577 -6.94 -11.93 -10.87
N ALA A 578 -7.99 -12.54 -10.36
CA ALA A 578 -9.17 -12.95 -11.14
C ALA A 578 -10.33 -11.95 -11.01
N SER A 579 -10.41 -11.22 -9.90
CA SER A 579 -11.37 -10.13 -9.71
C SER A 579 -10.85 -9.07 -8.74
N ILE A 580 -11.47 -7.89 -8.77
CA ILE A 580 -11.28 -6.82 -7.79
C ILE A 580 -12.60 -6.32 -7.22
N ARG A 581 -12.53 -5.70 -6.04
CA ARG A 581 -13.63 -5.05 -5.31
C ARG A 581 -13.19 -3.66 -4.86
N ILE A 582 -13.92 -2.63 -5.27
CA ILE A 582 -13.57 -1.20 -5.14
C ILE A 582 -14.63 -0.49 -4.29
N PHE A 583 -14.21 0.24 -3.26
CA PHE A 583 -15.13 0.94 -2.36
C PHE A 583 -14.46 2.05 -1.53
N GLY A 584 -15.28 2.95 -0.96
CA GLY A 584 -14.82 3.94 0.02
C GLY A 584 -14.43 3.33 1.37
N HIS A 585 -13.23 3.66 1.83
CA HIS A 585 -12.59 3.22 3.07
C HIS A 585 -12.76 4.24 4.21
N ALA A 586 -12.46 3.85 5.45
CA ALA A 586 -12.63 4.69 6.65
C ALA A 586 -14.04 5.33 6.75
N GLY A 587 -15.06 4.69 6.17
CA GLY A 587 -16.43 5.19 6.12
C GLY A 587 -16.68 6.38 5.17
N SER A 588 -15.77 6.66 4.23
CA SER A 588 -16.03 7.58 3.12
C SER A 588 -16.85 6.89 2.00
N SER A 589 -17.11 7.61 0.92
CA SER A 589 -17.47 7.02 -0.38
C SER A 589 -16.51 7.53 -1.45
N VAL A 590 -16.43 6.84 -2.58
CA VAL A 590 -15.65 7.25 -3.76
C VAL A 590 -16.45 6.93 -5.02
N ALA A 591 -16.15 7.63 -6.12
CA ALA A 591 -16.55 7.21 -7.46
C ALA A 591 -15.39 6.52 -8.19
N VAL A 592 -15.69 5.86 -9.29
CA VAL A 592 -14.72 5.15 -10.15
C VAL A 592 -15.03 5.50 -11.60
N ASP A 593 -14.02 5.82 -12.41
CA ASP A 593 -14.20 6.15 -13.83
C ASP A 593 -13.38 5.29 -14.80
N SER A 594 -12.26 4.69 -14.39
CA SER A 594 -11.56 3.69 -15.20
C SER A 594 -11.04 2.49 -14.39
N ILE A 595 -11.00 1.34 -15.06
CA ILE A 595 -10.32 0.11 -14.63
C ILE A 595 -9.50 -0.40 -15.81
N ASP A 596 -8.17 -0.32 -15.71
CA ASP A 596 -7.22 -0.86 -16.68
C ASP A 596 -6.60 -2.14 -16.11
N PHE A 597 -6.45 -3.19 -16.92
CA PHE A 597 -6.05 -4.51 -16.42
C PHE A 597 -5.16 -5.29 -17.39
N GLY A 598 -4.29 -6.13 -16.83
CA GLY A 598 -3.30 -6.89 -17.57
C GLY A 598 -1.97 -6.14 -17.73
N VAL A 599 -0.98 -6.82 -18.28
CA VAL A 599 0.39 -6.28 -18.44
C VAL A 599 0.71 -6.14 -19.94
N HIS A 600 1.17 -4.96 -20.35
CA HIS A 600 1.55 -4.70 -21.74
C HIS A 600 2.95 -5.28 -22.07
N GLY A 601 3.03 -6.09 -23.12
CA GLY A 601 4.26 -6.82 -23.46
C GLY A 601 5.36 -6.01 -24.18
N ASN A 602 5.25 -4.68 -24.29
CA ASN A 602 6.18 -3.86 -25.06
C ASN A 602 7.11 -3.06 -24.15
N ILE A 603 8.42 -3.30 -24.27
CA ILE A 603 9.48 -2.65 -23.48
C ILE A 603 10.51 -2.06 -24.45
N VAL A 604 11.18 -0.98 -24.05
CA VAL A 604 12.35 -0.44 -24.77
C VAL A 604 13.52 -0.37 -23.80
N THR A 605 14.66 -0.94 -24.17
CA THR A 605 15.86 -0.94 -23.32
C THR A 605 16.48 0.44 -23.19
N ASP A 606 17.06 0.74 -22.03
CA ASP A 606 17.86 1.95 -21.79
C ASP A 606 19.37 1.67 -21.98
N GLN A 607 20.24 2.56 -21.48
CA GLN A 607 21.70 2.42 -21.58
C GLN A 607 22.27 1.15 -20.91
N SER A 608 21.58 0.58 -19.92
CA SER A 608 21.96 -0.70 -19.32
C SER A 608 21.81 -1.88 -20.29
N GLY A 609 20.98 -1.73 -21.34
CA GLY A 609 20.51 -2.80 -22.20
C GLY A 609 19.48 -3.72 -21.53
N ALA A 610 19.12 -3.48 -20.27
CA ALA A 610 18.19 -4.31 -19.53
C ALA A 610 16.74 -4.13 -20.00
N PHE A 611 15.96 -5.20 -19.89
CA PHE A 611 14.51 -5.19 -20.01
C PHE A 611 13.90 -6.09 -18.95
N ARG A 612 12.69 -5.75 -18.47
CA ARG A 612 11.93 -6.63 -17.58
C ARG A 612 10.42 -6.48 -17.79
N LEU A 613 9.70 -7.57 -17.56
CA LEU A 613 8.24 -7.65 -17.54
C LEU A 613 7.82 -8.41 -16.27
N ALA A 614 7.08 -7.76 -15.38
CA ALA A 614 6.65 -8.34 -14.11
C ALA A 614 5.24 -8.95 -14.20
N ASP A 615 4.83 -9.61 -13.11
CA ASP A 615 3.45 -10.01 -12.80
C ASP A 615 2.75 -10.93 -13.84
N LEU A 616 3.48 -11.62 -14.72
CA LEU A 616 2.87 -12.55 -15.68
C LEU A 616 2.32 -13.81 -14.99
N PRO A 617 1.17 -14.34 -15.46
CA PRO A 617 0.70 -15.68 -15.10
C PRO A 617 1.72 -16.78 -15.42
N ASN A 618 1.56 -17.94 -14.78
CA ASN A 618 2.32 -19.13 -15.15
C ASN A 618 1.96 -19.56 -16.59
N GLY A 619 2.95 -19.68 -17.47
CA GLY A 619 2.68 -19.90 -18.89
C GLY A 619 3.94 -20.05 -19.75
N GLY A 620 3.72 -20.21 -21.05
CA GLY A 620 4.74 -20.08 -22.09
C GLY A 620 4.54 -18.79 -22.86
N TYR A 621 5.65 -18.12 -23.19
CA TYR A 621 5.70 -16.82 -23.83
C TYR A 621 6.77 -16.81 -24.93
N ILE A 622 6.62 -15.90 -25.89
CA ILE A 622 7.59 -15.64 -26.94
C ILE A 622 8.09 -14.20 -26.76
N VAL A 623 9.40 -14.02 -26.70
CA VAL A 623 10.07 -12.72 -26.61
C VAL A 623 10.77 -12.42 -27.93
N GLU A 624 10.32 -11.38 -28.61
CA GLU A 624 10.92 -10.87 -29.85
C GLU A 624 11.71 -9.59 -29.55
N LEU A 625 12.93 -9.48 -30.10
CA LEU A 625 13.78 -8.30 -29.93
C LEU A 625 14.11 -7.66 -31.28
N LEU A 626 14.01 -6.33 -31.35
CA LEU A 626 14.38 -5.54 -32.51
C LEU A 626 15.26 -4.36 -32.08
N SER A 627 16.53 -4.39 -32.49
CA SER A 627 17.47 -3.29 -32.28
C SER A 627 17.08 -2.06 -33.10
N PHE A 628 17.25 -0.86 -32.53
CA PHE A 628 17.15 0.40 -33.28
C PHE A 628 18.23 0.49 -34.40
N SER A 629 19.44 -0.03 -34.12
CA SER A 629 20.54 -0.09 -35.08
C SER A 629 20.37 -1.30 -36.01
N PRO A 630 20.25 -1.11 -37.34
CA PRO A 630 19.96 -2.19 -38.28
C PRO A 630 21.17 -3.08 -38.58
N ILE A 631 22.37 -2.71 -38.13
CA ILE A 631 23.56 -3.57 -38.17
C ILE A 631 23.64 -4.58 -37.01
N HIS A 632 22.70 -4.53 -36.05
CA HIS A 632 22.58 -5.51 -34.97
C HIS A 632 21.29 -6.30 -35.14
N ALA A 633 21.39 -7.61 -35.29
CA ALA A 633 20.25 -8.50 -35.52
C ALA A 633 20.14 -9.57 -34.45
N PHE A 634 18.90 -9.88 -34.05
CA PHE A 634 18.55 -11.06 -33.27
C PHE A 634 17.94 -12.09 -34.23
N THR A 635 18.40 -13.35 -34.19
CA THR A 635 18.08 -14.32 -35.25
C THR A 635 16.76 -15.07 -35.09
N ASP A 636 16.35 -15.39 -33.86
CA ASP A 636 15.15 -16.18 -33.57
C ASP A 636 14.38 -15.59 -32.37
N PRO A 637 13.04 -15.65 -32.35
CA PRO A 637 12.24 -15.38 -31.16
C PRO A 637 12.61 -16.33 -30.00
N ILE A 638 12.63 -15.81 -28.78
CA ILE A 638 13.03 -16.56 -27.59
C ILE A 638 11.78 -17.14 -26.92
N GLU A 639 11.60 -18.45 -26.98
CA GLU A 639 10.58 -19.15 -26.18
C GLU A 639 11.01 -19.20 -24.71
N ILE A 640 10.14 -18.76 -23.79
CA ILE A 640 10.41 -18.76 -22.35
C ILE A 640 9.18 -19.22 -21.56
N SER A 641 9.40 -19.86 -20.41
CA SER A 641 8.33 -20.26 -19.51
C SER A 641 8.42 -19.55 -18.17
N VAL A 642 7.29 -18.96 -17.75
CA VAL A 642 7.12 -18.33 -16.44
C VAL A 642 6.52 -19.35 -15.48
N VAL A 643 7.17 -19.57 -14.34
CA VAL A 643 6.71 -20.46 -13.26
C VAL A 643 6.96 -19.80 -11.92
N GLY A 644 5.90 -19.66 -11.11
CA GLY A 644 5.97 -18.96 -9.82
C GLY A 644 6.27 -17.46 -9.97
N GLY A 645 5.86 -16.85 -11.08
CA GLY A 645 6.12 -15.43 -11.37
C GLY A 645 7.55 -15.10 -11.78
N LYS A 646 8.39 -16.10 -12.08
CA LYS A 646 9.79 -15.95 -12.51
C LYS A 646 10.09 -16.82 -13.74
N SER A 647 11.16 -16.49 -14.46
CA SER A 647 11.74 -17.31 -15.54
C SER A 647 13.26 -17.19 -15.54
N ASP A 648 13.94 -17.92 -16.44
CA ASP A 648 15.39 -17.82 -16.63
C ASP A 648 15.79 -16.43 -17.18
N PHE A 649 16.93 -15.90 -16.73
CA PHE A 649 17.42 -14.60 -17.19
C PHE A 649 17.87 -14.66 -18.65
N ILE A 650 17.33 -13.78 -19.49
CA ILE A 650 17.60 -13.76 -20.93
C ILE A 650 18.90 -13.00 -21.23
N SER A 651 19.90 -13.70 -21.78
CA SER A 651 21.08 -13.11 -22.42
C SER A 651 20.79 -12.96 -23.92
N ALA A 652 20.32 -11.78 -24.34
CA ALA A 652 19.97 -11.53 -25.74
C ALA A 652 21.18 -10.99 -26.51
N ALA A 653 21.91 -11.92 -27.13
CA ALA A 653 23.05 -11.66 -27.99
C ALA A 653 22.61 -11.19 -29.39
N ALA A 654 22.94 -9.95 -29.76
CA ALA A 654 22.78 -9.45 -31.12
C ALA A 654 24.05 -9.70 -31.93
N VAL A 655 23.91 -10.26 -33.12
CA VAL A 655 25.02 -10.46 -34.07
C VAL A 655 25.14 -9.29 -35.06
N ARG A 656 26.34 -9.04 -35.56
CA ARG A 656 26.55 -8.03 -36.60
C ARG A 656 26.04 -8.52 -37.95
N THR A 657 25.16 -7.73 -38.57
CA THR A 657 24.74 -7.89 -39.97
C THR A 657 25.23 -6.70 -40.80
N ASP A 658 25.25 -6.86 -42.12
CA ASP A 658 25.48 -5.74 -43.03
C ASP A 658 24.32 -4.75 -42.96
N SER A 659 24.65 -3.47 -43.02
CA SER A 659 23.71 -2.35 -43.07
C SER A 659 22.81 -2.46 -44.31
N PRO A 660 21.50 -2.18 -44.19
CA PRO A 660 20.56 -2.29 -45.32
C PRO A 660 20.82 -1.25 -46.43
N ARG A 661 21.77 -0.33 -46.21
CA ARG A 661 22.19 0.71 -47.16
C ARG A 661 23.70 0.64 -47.43
N HIS A 662 24.26 -0.57 -47.40
CA HIS A 662 25.66 -0.86 -47.72
C HIS A 662 25.80 -1.75 -48.97
N ASN A 663 26.62 -1.31 -49.93
CA ASN A 663 26.88 -2.08 -51.14
C ASN A 663 27.91 -3.19 -50.88
N THR A 664 27.41 -4.38 -50.54
CA THR A 664 28.24 -5.58 -50.27
C THR A 664 29.07 -6.06 -51.46
N ALA A 665 28.74 -5.66 -52.70
CA ALA A 665 29.51 -6.01 -53.89
C ALA A 665 30.66 -5.02 -54.16
N LEU A 666 30.45 -3.73 -53.91
CA LEU A 666 31.43 -2.67 -54.08
C LEU A 666 31.05 -1.45 -53.23
N ALA A 667 31.56 -1.38 -51.99
CA ALA A 667 31.19 -0.39 -50.99
C ALA A 667 31.18 1.08 -51.49
N GLU A 668 32.13 1.46 -52.34
CA GLU A 668 32.23 2.84 -52.84
C GLU A 668 31.32 3.17 -54.05
N ASP A 669 30.60 2.19 -54.61
CA ASP A 669 29.53 2.35 -55.63
C ASP A 669 28.17 2.54 -54.93
N ALA A 670 28.05 3.67 -54.23
CA ALA A 670 26.84 4.03 -53.48
C ALA A 670 25.59 4.14 -54.38
N ASN A 671 25.76 4.40 -55.68
CA ASN A 671 24.65 4.54 -56.62
C ASN A 671 24.26 3.26 -57.38
N GLN A 672 24.98 2.15 -57.14
CA GLN A 672 24.77 0.81 -57.73
C GLN A 672 24.82 0.79 -59.27
N ASP A 673 25.61 1.68 -59.91
CA ASP A 673 25.76 1.68 -61.38
C ASP A 673 27.00 0.92 -61.88
N GLY A 674 27.79 0.35 -60.98
CA GLY A 674 28.96 -0.50 -61.26
C GLY A 674 30.26 0.27 -61.46
N GLU A 675 30.26 1.61 -61.34
CA GLU A 675 31.45 2.45 -61.48
C GLU A 675 31.61 3.41 -60.29
N VAL A 676 32.72 3.33 -59.56
CA VAL A 676 33.03 4.27 -58.47
C VAL A 676 33.38 5.64 -59.05
N THR A 677 32.44 6.58 -59.02
CA THR A 677 32.57 7.92 -59.61
C THR A 677 32.24 9.04 -58.61
N ALA A 678 32.39 10.29 -59.04
CA ALA A 678 31.97 11.44 -58.24
C ALA A 678 30.45 11.51 -58.01
N ARG A 679 29.66 10.66 -58.69
CA ARG A 679 28.21 10.56 -58.52
C ARG A 679 27.84 9.88 -57.22
N ASP A 680 28.59 8.87 -56.82
CA ASP A 680 28.42 8.10 -55.57
C ASP A 680 28.61 8.99 -54.34
N ALA A 681 29.71 9.76 -54.33
CA ALA A 681 29.95 10.76 -53.28
C ALA A 681 28.84 11.84 -53.27
N LEU A 682 28.33 12.23 -54.44
CA LEU A 682 27.25 13.22 -54.55
C LEU A 682 25.91 12.67 -54.05
N VAL A 683 25.64 11.37 -54.20
CA VAL A 683 24.46 10.69 -53.65
C VAL A 683 24.46 10.77 -52.11
N ILE A 684 25.59 10.43 -51.49
CA ILE A 684 25.76 10.52 -50.02
C ILE A 684 25.64 11.97 -49.54
N ILE A 685 26.32 12.91 -50.21
CA ILE A 685 26.24 14.35 -49.88
C ILE A 685 24.80 14.88 -49.99
N ASN A 686 24.03 14.44 -50.99
CA ASN A 686 22.63 14.83 -51.14
C ASN A 686 21.72 14.24 -50.05
N ASP A 687 21.99 13.01 -49.60
CA ASP A 687 21.26 12.39 -48.48
C ASP A 687 21.55 13.13 -47.16
N LEU A 688 22.83 13.37 -46.85
CA LEU A 688 23.27 14.19 -45.71
C LEU A 688 22.70 15.62 -45.75
N THR A 689 22.58 16.22 -46.93
CA THR A 689 22.00 17.58 -47.09
C THR A 689 20.49 17.59 -46.86
N ARG A 690 19.80 16.47 -47.10
CA ARG A 690 18.35 16.34 -46.94
C ARG A 690 17.95 15.95 -45.52
N SER A 691 18.66 14.98 -44.95
CA SER A 691 18.27 14.26 -43.73
C SER A 691 19.23 14.48 -42.56
N GLY A 692 20.37 15.13 -42.78
CA GLY A 692 21.47 15.22 -41.82
C GLY A 692 22.25 13.91 -41.67
N PRO A 693 23.37 13.93 -40.93
CA PRO A 693 24.00 12.72 -40.42
C PRO A 693 23.03 12.01 -39.46
N ARG A 694 22.88 10.69 -39.59
CA ARG A 694 21.99 9.87 -38.75
C ARG A 694 22.45 8.43 -38.69
N THR A 695 22.14 7.72 -37.62
CA THR A 695 22.05 6.26 -37.64
C THR A 695 20.86 5.88 -38.52
N LEU A 696 21.04 4.88 -39.38
CA LEU A 696 19.95 4.27 -40.14
C LEU A 696 19.02 3.55 -39.16
N SER A 697 17.73 3.50 -39.49
CA SER A 697 16.73 2.75 -38.71
C SER A 697 16.28 1.49 -39.46
N ALA A 698 15.54 0.61 -38.79
CA ALA A 698 14.80 -0.48 -39.44
C ALA A 698 13.76 0.00 -40.49
N GLY A 699 13.48 1.30 -40.58
CA GLY A 699 12.67 1.91 -41.65
C GLY A 699 13.46 2.42 -42.86
N ASP A 700 14.78 2.56 -42.77
CA ASP A 700 15.65 3.09 -43.85
C ASP A 700 16.07 1.99 -44.87
N LEU A 701 15.27 0.94 -45.05
CA LEU A 701 15.62 -0.26 -45.84
C LEU A 701 15.74 -0.03 -47.36
N GLU A 702 15.20 1.08 -47.89
CA GLU A 702 15.19 1.37 -49.33
C GLU A 702 15.99 2.62 -49.66
N GLY A 703 16.79 2.56 -50.73
CA GLY A 703 17.45 3.72 -51.31
C GLY A 703 18.82 3.39 -51.92
N PHE A 704 19.66 4.42 -52.04
CA PHE A 704 21.07 4.26 -52.43
C PHE A 704 21.92 3.81 -51.25
N ASP A 705 23.02 3.11 -51.51
CA ASP A 705 23.91 2.56 -50.49
C ASP A 705 24.83 3.64 -49.93
N VAL A 706 24.27 4.46 -49.04
CA VAL A 706 24.92 5.66 -48.50
C VAL A 706 25.85 5.40 -47.32
N ASP A 707 25.82 4.20 -46.76
CA ASP A 707 26.68 3.72 -45.68
C ASP A 707 27.83 2.89 -46.31
N VAL A 708 28.99 3.53 -46.44
CA VAL A 708 30.12 3.00 -47.22
C VAL A 708 31.09 2.24 -46.31
N ASN A 709 31.20 2.64 -45.05
CA ASN A 709 32.02 1.95 -44.06
C ASN A 709 31.29 0.76 -43.38
N ASN A 710 29.97 0.61 -43.59
CA ASN A 710 29.11 -0.41 -42.98
C ASN A 710 28.99 -0.24 -41.44
N ASP A 711 29.00 1.00 -40.93
CA ASP A 711 28.88 1.30 -39.50
C ASP A 711 27.43 1.55 -39.04
N GLY A 712 26.46 1.45 -39.95
CA GLY A 712 25.04 1.67 -39.68
C GLY A 712 24.67 3.15 -39.62
N THR A 713 25.61 4.07 -39.85
CA THR A 713 25.37 5.51 -39.87
C THR A 713 25.67 6.12 -41.24
N VAL A 714 24.94 7.17 -41.59
CA VAL A 714 25.23 7.99 -42.78
C VAL A 714 25.97 9.22 -42.30
N SER A 715 27.24 9.34 -42.69
CA SER A 715 28.12 10.40 -42.21
C SER A 715 28.94 11.05 -43.32
N ALA A 716 29.65 12.12 -43.00
CA ALA A 716 30.61 12.72 -43.94
C ALA A 716 31.82 11.81 -44.24
N LEU A 717 32.06 10.77 -43.43
CA LEU A 717 33.12 9.78 -43.66
C LEU A 717 32.82 8.94 -44.90
N ASP A 718 31.56 8.57 -45.12
CA ASP A 718 31.13 7.70 -46.22
C ASP A 718 31.38 8.37 -47.59
N ALA A 719 30.98 9.63 -47.71
CA ALA A 719 31.31 10.45 -48.89
C ALA A 719 32.83 10.62 -49.08
N LEU A 720 33.60 10.74 -47.98
CA LEU A 720 35.05 10.88 -48.02
C LEU A 720 35.75 9.56 -48.45
N LEU A 721 35.23 8.40 -48.06
CA LEU A 721 35.75 7.10 -48.48
C LEU A 721 35.62 6.91 -49.99
N VAL A 722 34.47 7.26 -50.57
CA VAL A 722 34.27 7.29 -52.03
C VAL A 722 35.26 8.26 -52.71
N ILE A 723 35.40 9.49 -52.21
CA ILE A 723 36.35 10.48 -52.76
C ILE A 723 37.80 9.95 -52.72
N ASN A 724 38.16 9.25 -51.65
CA ASN A 724 39.47 8.60 -51.51
C ASN A 724 39.62 7.44 -52.52
N ALA A 725 38.59 6.63 -52.75
CA ALA A 725 38.60 5.55 -53.74
C ALA A 725 38.81 6.06 -55.17
N ILE A 726 38.07 7.10 -55.59
CA ILE A 726 38.27 7.79 -56.88
C ILE A 726 39.72 8.29 -57.01
N SER A 727 40.26 8.87 -55.93
CA SER A 727 41.63 9.42 -55.91
C SER A 727 42.71 8.34 -55.99
N ARG A 728 42.48 7.17 -55.37
CA ARG A 728 43.34 5.97 -55.49
C ARG A 728 43.31 5.44 -56.93
N ASN A 729 42.14 5.27 -57.53
CA ASN A 729 41.99 4.74 -58.89
C ASN A 729 42.62 5.65 -59.96
N ARG A 730 42.68 6.97 -59.74
CA ARG A 730 43.38 7.92 -60.62
C ARG A 730 44.91 7.84 -60.57
N ASN A 731 45.48 7.30 -59.49
CA ASN A 731 46.93 7.19 -59.30
C ASN A 731 47.51 5.81 -59.63
N SER A 732 46.67 4.80 -59.89
CA SER A 732 47.08 3.41 -60.15
C SER A 732 47.30 3.06 -61.63
N GLY A 733 47.27 4.06 -62.53
CA GLY A 733 47.37 3.87 -63.98
C GLY A 733 48.75 4.13 -64.57
N ASP A 734 49.74 3.26 -64.32
CA ASP A 734 50.75 2.84 -65.31
C ASP A 734 51.75 1.77 -64.82
N GLY A 735 51.94 0.72 -65.63
CA GLY A 735 53.23 -0.02 -65.75
C GLY A 735 53.58 -1.16 -64.78
N GLU A 736 53.42 -2.41 -65.25
CA GLU A 736 54.51 -3.39 -65.53
C GLU A 736 54.01 -4.85 -65.51
N GLN A 737 54.46 -5.66 -66.48
CA GLN A 737 54.26 -7.11 -66.48
C GLN A 737 55.42 -7.79 -65.74
N PHE A 738 55.16 -8.72 -64.82
CA PHE A 738 56.11 -9.79 -64.55
C PHE A 738 55.43 -11.15 -64.35
N VAL A 739 56.10 -12.20 -64.84
CA VAL A 739 55.60 -13.58 -64.92
C VAL A 739 56.45 -14.48 -64.02
N SER A 740 55.84 -15.59 -63.55
CA SER A 740 56.47 -16.66 -62.74
C SER A 740 56.66 -16.30 -61.26
N GLN A 741 56.65 -17.24 -60.30
CA GLN A 741 56.91 -18.68 -60.45
C GLN A 741 56.20 -19.55 -59.39
N THR A 742 56.13 -20.86 -59.64
CA THR A 742 55.59 -21.89 -58.75
C THR A 742 56.62 -22.39 -57.73
N GLU A 743 56.29 -22.36 -56.44
CA GLU A 743 56.75 -23.28 -55.37
C GLU A 743 55.53 -23.48 -54.43
N MET A 744 54.95 -24.65 -54.16
CA MET A 744 55.42 -25.96 -53.68
C MET A 744 56.11 -25.98 -52.31
N THR A 745 55.31 -26.24 -51.26
CA THR A 745 55.57 -27.22 -50.16
C THR A 745 54.23 -27.46 -49.44
N SER A 746 53.63 -28.66 -49.43
CA SER A 746 53.97 -29.89 -48.67
C SER A 746 53.80 -29.73 -47.14
N GLN A 747 52.75 -30.33 -46.55
CA GLN A 747 52.73 -31.65 -45.84
C GLN A 747 52.77 -31.45 -44.29
N THR A 748 52.13 -32.23 -43.39
CA THR A 748 51.58 -33.60 -43.42
C THR A 748 50.42 -33.76 -42.40
N SER A 749 49.56 -34.77 -42.57
CA SER A 749 48.56 -35.28 -41.59
C SER A 749 49.16 -35.92 -40.32
N MET A 750 48.30 -36.21 -39.31
CA MET A 750 48.09 -37.53 -38.63
C MET A 750 47.24 -37.26 -37.35
N THR A 751 46.01 -37.74 -37.14
CA THR A 751 45.42 -39.10 -37.02
C THR A 751 45.83 -39.92 -35.78
N ALA A 752 44.87 -40.10 -34.85
CA ALA A 752 44.67 -41.19 -33.86
C ALA A 752 43.55 -40.70 -32.88
N GLU A 753 42.33 -41.26 -32.75
CA GLU A 753 41.91 -42.63 -32.37
C GLU A 753 42.78 -43.22 -31.24
N THR A 754 42.26 -43.67 -30.09
CA THR A 754 41.26 -44.74 -29.89
C THR A 754 40.81 -44.76 -28.39
N VAL A 755 39.51 -44.88 -28.02
CA VAL A 755 38.78 -46.12 -27.58
C VAL A 755 39.08 -46.62 -26.13
N ILE A 756 38.20 -47.19 -25.27
CA ILE A 756 36.72 -47.39 -25.09
C ILE A 756 36.47 -47.87 -23.62
N VAL A 757 35.19 -48.08 -23.24
CA VAL A 757 34.59 -48.90 -22.13
C VAL A 757 33.97 -47.99 -21.05
N GLY A 758 32.67 -47.97 -20.75
CA GLY A 758 31.66 -49.05 -20.59
C GLY A 758 31.25 -49.09 -19.10
N SER A 759 30.04 -49.41 -18.63
CA SER A 759 28.87 -50.10 -19.21
C SER A 759 27.58 -49.87 -18.39
N GLU A 760 26.44 -49.70 -19.06
CA GLU A 760 25.22 -50.55 -18.97
C GLU A 760 24.65 -50.94 -17.57
N ARG A 761 23.40 -50.51 -17.23
CA ARG A 761 22.18 -51.39 -17.16
C ARG A 761 20.90 -50.79 -16.54
N GLU A 762 19.79 -51.39 -16.95
CA GLU A 762 18.38 -51.19 -16.59
C GLU A 762 18.02 -51.49 -15.12
N SER A 763 16.88 -50.98 -14.63
CA SER A 763 15.74 -51.86 -14.26
C SER A 763 14.47 -51.07 -13.89
N VAL A 764 13.33 -51.77 -13.90
CA VAL A 764 11.95 -51.28 -13.79
C VAL A 764 11.38 -51.69 -12.42
N ASP A 765 10.39 -50.94 -11.88
CA ASP A 765 9.03 -51.45 -11.58
C ASP A 765 8.32 -51.11 -10.23
N THR A 766 6.99 -51.00 -10.36
CA THR A 766 5.85 -51.24 -9.44
C THR A 766 5.65 -50.55 -8.04
N THR A 767 4.59 -49.72 -7.99
CA THR A 767 3.31 -49.90 -7.22
C THR A 767 2.89 -49.12 -5.95
N ARG A 768 1.61 -48.68 -6.03
CA ARG A 768 0.52 -48.61 -4.99
C ARG A 768 0.56 -47.48 -3.94
N SER A 769 -0.57 -47.01 -3.38
CA SER A 769 -2.00 -46.91 -3.79
C SER A 769 -2.82 -46.29 -2.64
N SER A 770 -3.83 -45.44 -2.95
CA SER A 770 -4.92 -44.95 -2.04
C SER A 770 -4.48 -44.12 -0.82
N TRP A 771 -5.23 -43.13 -0.32
CA TRP A 771 -6.67 -43.12 -0.06
C TRP A 771 -7.42 -41.84 -0.46
N LEU A 772 -8.67 -42.03 -0.88
CA LEU A 772 -9.76 -41.04 -0.90
C LEU A 772 -10.52 -41.10 0.44
N LEU A 773 -11.00 -39.96 0.94
CA LEU A 773 -12.41 -39.83 1.34
C LEU A 773 -12.83 -38.36 1.52
N THR A 774 -14.10 -38.12 1.19
CA THR A 774 -14.75 -36.80 1.05
C THR A 774 -15.78 -36.60 2.17
N VAL A 775 -16.49 -35.46 2.12
CA VAL A 775 -17.83 -35.14 2.68
C VAL A 775 -17.79 -34.21 3.91
N GLN A 776 -18.62 -33.17 4.12
CA GLN A 776 -19.49 -32.22 3.38
C GLN A 776 -20.50 -31.67 4.42
N GLN A 777 -20.73 -30.33 4.49
CA GLN A 777 -21.93 -29.64 5.08
C GLN A 777 -22.25 -29.87 6.59
N SER A 778 -22.84 -28.95 7.37
CA SER A 778 -23.90 -27.96 7.08
C SER A 778 -24.07 -26.85 8.16
N GLU A 779 -24.28 -25.62 7.69
CA GLU A 779 -25.28 -24.59 8.09
C GLU A 779 -25.85 -24.35 9.54
N ASN A 780 -26.15 -23.06 9.76
CA ASN A 780 -27.33 -22.43 10.44
C ASN A 780 -27.25 -21.83 11.87
N LEU A 781 -27.11 -20.49 11.87
CA LEU A 781 -27.87 -19.46 12.62
C LEU A 781 -28.93 -19.87 13.67
N ALA A 782 -28.87 -19.26 14.87
CA ALA A 782 -30.01 -18.56 15.51
C ALA A 782 -29.62 -17.71 16.75
N LYS A 783 -30.37 -16.62 17.00
CA LYS A 783 -30.23 -15.65 18.12
C LYS A 783 -30.83 -16.17 19.44
N ALA A 784 -30.34 -15.70 20.59
CA ALA A 784 -31.20 -15.08 21.64
C ALA A 784 -30.43 -14.45 22.83
N THR A 785 -30.91 -13.28 23.24
CA THR A 785 -30.58 -12.48 24.43
C THR A 785 -30.91 -13.16 25.78
N SER A 786 -30.11 -13.00 26.85
CA SER A 786 -30.61 -12.77 28.25
C SER A 786 -29.53 -12.76 29.36
N MET A 787 -29.21 -11.55 29.84
CA MET A 787 -29.03 -11.12 31.24
C MET A 787 -27.91 -11.67 32.16
N PHE A 788 -27.25 -10.71 32.81
CA PHE A 788 -26.21 -10.83 33.83
C PHE A 788 -26.77 -10.94 35.25
N ASN A 789 -25.96 -11.48 36.19
CA ASN A 789 -25.82 -10.88 37.51
C ASN A 789 -24.48 -11.34 38.14
N PHE A 790 -23.68 -10.41 38.66
CA PHE A 790 -22.43 -10.70 39.38
C PHE A 790 -22.57 -10.24 40.82
N ASP A 791 -22.28 -11.15 41.75
CA ASP A 791 -22.19 -10.82 43.17
C ASP A 791 -21.04 -11.62 43.79
N GLY A 792 -20.05 -10.92 44.32
CA GLY A 792 -18.75 -11.46 44.73
C GLY A 792 -18.22 -10.87 46.04
N GLY A 793 -19.11 -10.25 46.83
CA GLY A 793 -18.79 -9.69 48.14
C GLY A 793 -18.33 -10.75 49.16
N VAL A 794 -17.41 -10.36 50.04
CA VAL A 794 -16.75 -11.24 51.00
C VAL A 794 -17.74 -11.97 51.91
N ALA A 795 -17.59 -13.30 52.01
CA ALA A 795 -18.52 -14.17 52.72
C ALA A 795 -18.62 -13.89 54.23
N VAL A 796 -19.79 -13.41 54.67
CA VAL A 796 -20.26 -13.51 56.06
C VAL A 796 -21.22 -14.69 56.17
N VAL A 797 -21.03 -15.53 57.18
CA VAL A 797 -21.74 -16.82 57.33
C VAL A 797 -23.18 -16.63 57.79
N GLU A 798 -24.17 -17.05 56.99
CA GLU A 798 -25.52 -17.31 57.50
C GLU A 798 -26.17 -18.63 57.03
N ARG A 799 -27.14 -19.07 57.86
CA ARG A 799 -27.65 -20.44 57.99
C ARG A 799 -28.34 -21.04 56.76
N VAL A 800 -27.97 -22.29 56.50
CA VAL A 800 -28.77 -23.25 55.71
C VAL A 800 -30.11 -23.56 56.39
N VAL A 801 -31.21 -23.42 55.65
CA VAL A 801 -32.49 -24.10 55.91
C VAL A 801 -32.83 -24.96 54.68
N ARG A 802 -33.27 -26.20 54.90
CA ARG A 802 -33.54 -27.20 53.84
C ARG A 802 -35.02 -27.59 53.75
N PHE A 803 -35.34 -28.22 52.62
CA PHE A 803 -36.40 -29.21 52.35
C PHE A 803 -37.76 -28.69 51.82
N PRO A 804 -38.50 -29.50 51.02
CA PRO A 804 -38.08 -30.64 50.19
C PRO A 804 -38.65 -30.65 48.75
N THR A 805 -38.06 -31.51 47.91
CA THR A 805 -38.62 -31.98 46.62
C THR A 805 -39.80 -32.94 46.82
N ASP A 806 -40.75 -32.96 45.89
CA ASP A 806 -41.62 -34.13 45.67
C ASP A 806 -41.92 -34.35 44.17
N THR A 807 -42.26 -35.58 43.81
CA THR A 807 -42.31 -36.13 42.45
C THR A 807 -43.65 -36.83 42.19
N THR A 808 -44.23 -36.76 40.98
CA THR A 808 -45.10 -37.86 40.46
C THR A 808 -45.34 -37.84 38.95
N GLU A 809 -45.57 -39.06 38.46
CA GLU A 809 -45.63 -39.60 37.09
C GLU A 809 -46.90 -39.31 36.22
N SER A 810 -46.66 -39.23 34.90
CA SER A 810 -47.30 -40.02 33.81
C SER A 810 -48.73 -39.79 33.25
N THR A 811 -48.86 -40.31 32.00
CA THR A 811 -50.03 -40.75 31.21
C THR A 811 -50.53 -39.86 30.07
N SER A 812 -51.35 -40.45 29.20
CA SER A 812 -51.16 -40.35 27.74
C SER A 812 -52.43 -40.34 26.87
N ARG A 813 -52.46 -39.45 25.86
CA ARG A 813 -53.33 -39.47 24.65
C ARG A 813 -54.87 -39.38 24.90
N PRO A 814 -55.73 -39.36 23.85
CA PRO A 814 -56.00 -38.18 23.00
C PRO A 814 -57.52 -37.92 22.82
N LEU A 815 -57.94 -36.81 22.18
CA LEU A 815 -59.28 -36.75 21.55
C LEU A 815 -59.45 -35.64 20.49
N ASP A 816 -60.51 -35.83 19.70
CA ASP A 816 -60.74 -35.39 18.31
C ASP A 816 -61.57 -34.10 18.13
N LEU A 817 -61.52 -33.57 16.89
CA LEU A 817 -62.60 -32.89 16.15
C LEU A 817 -63.39 -31.70 16.78
N MET A 818 -63.36 -30.54 16.10
CA MET A 818 -64.52 -30.09 15.30
C MET A 818 -64.22 -28.93 14.34
N LYS A 819 -64.92 -28.92 13.19
CA LYS A 819 -64.99 -27.81 12.21
C LYS A 819 -66.06 -26.80 12.63
N LEU A 820 -65.97 -25.54 12.15
CA LEU A 820 -67.13 -24.77 11.67
C LEU A 820 -66.71 -23.53 10.85
N SER A 821 -67.63 -22.98 10.06
CA SER A 821 -67.39 -22.04 8.95
C SER A 821 -68.49 -20.98 8.80
N SER A 822 -68.13 -19.70 8.60
CA SER A 822 -68.94 -18.60 7.99
C SER A 822 -68.12 -17.29 8.06
N SER A 823 -67.85 -16.46 7.04
CA SER A 823 -68.59 -15.89 5.89
C SER A 823 -69.23 -14.50 6.14
N SER A 824 -68.65 -13.43 5.55
CA SER A 824 -69.28 -12.15 5.11
C SER A 824 -69.94 -11.24 6.19
N ASN A 825 -70.05 -9.90 6.11
CA ASN A 825 -70.07 -8.97 4.97
C ASN A 825 -70.08 -7.46 5.40
N ASP A 826 -69.73 -6.57 4.47
CA ASP A 826 -70.27 -5.19 4.21
C ASP A 826 -70.36 -4.02 5.24
N GLN A 827 -69.51 -3.00 5.00
CA GLN A 827 -69.81 -1.63 4.45
C GLN A 827 -70.48 -0.44 5.20
N LYS A 828 -70.01 0.77 4.78
CA LYS A 828 -70.62 2.15 4.82
C LYS A 828 -70.63 2.86 6.19
N ASN A 829 -70.58 4.20 6.37
CA ASN A 829 -70.62 5.41 5.50
C ASN A 829 -70.11 6.64 6.35
N SER A 830 -69.81 7.88 5.91
CA SER A 830 -69.52 8.50 4.59
C SER A 830 -69.22 10.03 4.70
N VAL A 831 -68.24 10.54 3.92
CA VAL A 831 -68.28 11.79 3.09
C VAL A 831 -68.60 13.17 3.72
N THR A 832 -67.81 14.22 3.38
CA THR A 832 -68.19 15.57 2.83
C THR A 832 -66.91 16.44 2.69
N THR A 833 -66.31 16.73 1.51
CA THR A 833 -66.70 17.67 0.40
C THR A 833 -66.33 19.14 0.71
N MET A 834 -65.71 20.01 -0.14
CA MET A 834 -65.01 19.95 -1.46
C MET A 834 -64.34 21.33 -1.78
N ALA A 835 -63.53 21.38 -2.86
CA ALA A 835 -63.38 22.49 -3.84
C ALA A 835 -62.61 23.79 -3.49
N ASN A 836 -62.08 24.58 -4.46
CA ASN A 836 -61.39 24.28 -5.75
C ASN A 836 -60.78 25.59 -6.36
N THR A 837 -59.77 25.44 -7.24
CA THR A 837 -59.39 26.35 -8.38
C THR A 837 -58.90 27.81 -8.22
N VAL A 838 -57.66 28.04 -8.70
CA VAL A 838 -57.20 29.03 -9.74
C VAL A 838 -57.23 30.56 -9.48
N SER A 839 -56.05 31.23 -9.57
CA SER A 839 -55.72 32.23 -10.63
C SER A 839 -54.35 32.93 -10.45
N ASP A 840 -53.68 33.25 -11.56
CA ASP A 840 -52.52 34.15 -11.67
C ASP A 840 -52.87 35.62 -11.34
N VAL A 841 -51.91 36.42 -10.84
CA VAL A 841 -51.61 37.80 -11.31
C VAL A 841 -50.14 38.15 -11.04
N SER A 842 -49.50 38.84 -11.99
CA SER A 842 -48.13 39.36 -11.94
C SER A 842 -48.02 40.84 -11.54
N THR A 843 -47.01 41.19 -10.72
CA THR A 843 -46.34 42.51 -10.61
C THR A 843 -44.93 42.30 -10.03
N GLY A 844 -43.83 42.93 -10.45
CA GLY A 844 -43.64 44.01 -11.41
C GLY A 844 -42.94 45.24 -10.78
N LEU A 845 -41.69 45.54 -11.20
CA LEU A 845 -40.93 46.80 -11.11
C LEU A 845 -40.01 47.11 -9.87
N ASP A 846 -38.71 46.88 -10.08
CA ASP A 846 -37.63 47.88 -10.39
C ASP A 846 -36.77 48.66 -9.36
N TRP A 847 -35.45 48.69 -9.68
CA TRP A 847 -34.27 49.54 -9.33
C TRP A 847 -33.93 49.98 -7.89
N GLY A 848 -32.62 49.89 -7.53
CA GLY A 848 -32.09 50.56 -6.32
C GLY A 848 -30.61 50.40 -5.90
N SER A 849 -29.64 50.39 -6.83
CA SER A 849 -28.19 50.76 -6.68
C SER A 849 -27.46 50.76 -5.30
N GLY A 850 -26.25 50.17 -5.23
CA GLY A 850 -25.32 50.41 -4.12
C GLY A 850 -23.95 49.72 -4.24
N ASP A 851 -23.05 50.21 -5.11
CA ASP A 851 -21.67 49.71 -5.23
C ASP A 851 -20.80 49.98 -3.98
N THR A 852 -19.84 49.10 -3.69
CA THR A 852 -18.44 49.55 -3.50
C THR A 852 -17.43 48.43 -3.73
N VAL A 853 -16.36 48.79 -4.45
CA VAL A 853 -15.29 47.91 -4.95
C VAL A 853 -14.13 47.82 -3.95
N ALA A 854 -13.47 46.66 -3.87
CA ALA A 854 -12.07 46.56 -3.45
C ALA A 854 -11.37 45.42 -4.23
N GLU A 855 -10.73 45.77 -5.35
CA GLU A 855 -9.79 44.87 -6.03
C GLU A 855 -8.50 44.73 -5.19
N LEU A 856 -7.99 43.50 -5.07
CA LEU A 856 -6.60 43.24 -4.70
C LEU A 856 -6.04 42.19 -5.67
N THR A 857 -5.43 42.66 -6.75
CA THR A 857 -4.57 41.86 -7.60
C THR A 857 -3.31 41.47 -6.83
N THR A 858 -2.98 40.18 -6.81
CA THR A 858 -1.65 39.71 -6.42
C THR A 858 -1.16 38.74 -7.48
N GLU A 859 -0.21 39.19 -8.29
CA GLU A 859 0.54 38.32 -9.21
C GLU A 859 1.44 37.38 -8.41
N LEU A 860 1.51 36.11 -8.79
CA LEU A 860 2.62 35.24 -8.38
C LEU A 860 3.32 34.69 -9.63
N PHE A 861 4.65 34.85 -9.63
CA PHE A 861 5.50 34.55 -10.77
C PHE A 861 5.67 33.04 -10.97
N ILE A 862 5.38 32.55 -12.18
CA ILE A 862 5.97 31.31 -12.69
C ILE A 862 7.27 31.69 -13.41
N GLY A 863 8.40 31.37 -12.80
CA GLY A 863 9.72 31.57 -13.40
C GLY A 863 10.00 30.50 -14.46
N ILE A 864 9.69 30.79 -15.72
CA ILE A 864 10.17 30.00 -16.86
C ILE A 864 11.58 30.47 -17.22
N ASP A 865 12.58 29.62 -17.02
CA ASP A 865 13.94 29.91 -17.48
C ASP A 865 14.02 29.77 -19.01
N ALA A 866 14.22 30.89 -19.69
CA ALA A 866 14.16 30.99 -21.14
C ALA A 866 15.56 30.95 -21.76
N ASN A 867 16.19 29.77 -21.78
CA ASN A 867 17.45 29.50 -22.51
C ASN A 867 17.61 28.01 -22.92
N LEU A 868 16.67 27.48 -23.71
CA LEU A 868 16.85 26.20 -24.40
C LEU A 868 16.69 26.39 -25.93
N PRO A 869 17.57 25.80 -26.79
CA PRO A 869 17.48 25.94 -28.24
C PRO A 869 16.27 25.21 -28.87
N GLU A 870 15.85 25.65 -30.06
CA GLU A 870 14.64 25.15 -30.76
C GLU A 870 14.86 23.91 -31.66
N PRO A 871 14.94 22.68 -31.11
CA PRO A 871 14.46 21.53 -31.88
C PRO A 871 13.70 20.45 -31.07
N PHE A 872 13.14 20.77 -29.89
CA PHE A 872 12.36 19.78 -29.09
C PHE A 872 11.01 20.31 -28.58
N ARG A 873 10.11 20.63 -29.52
CA ARG A 873 8.67 20.77 -29.26
C ARG A 873 7.86 20.17 -30.41
N ILE A 874 7.42 18.92 -30.24
CA ILE A 874 6.16 18.32 -30.76
C ILE A 874 6.07 16.87 -30.26
N LEU A 875 4.84 16.46 -29.92
CA LEU A 875 4.30 15.13 -29.57
C LEU A 875 4.14 14.79 -28.07
N LEU A 876 3.05 15.31 -27.52
CA LEU A 876 2.11 14.57 -26.67
C LEU A 876 0.69 15.02 -27.08
N VAL A 877 -0.04 14.12 -27.74
CA VAL A 877 -1.51 14.03 -27.79
C VAL A 877 -1.82 12.62 -27.31
#